data_AF-A0A5C8KWV3-F1
#
_entry.id   AF-A0A5C8KWV3-F1
#
_cell.length_a   1.000
_cell.length_b   1.000
_cell.length_c   1.000
_cell.angle_alpha   90.00
_cell.angle_beta   90.00
_cell.angle_gamma   90.00
#
_symmetry.space_group_name_H-M   'P 1'
#
loop_
_entity.id
_entity.type
_entity.pdbx_description
1 polymer ?
#
loop_
_entity_poly.entity_id
_entity_poly.type
_entity_poly.pdbx_seq_one_letter_code
_entity_poly.pdbx_strand_id
1 'polypeptide(L)'
;MIGSVHARKERYKTFLASSIELRGDMNTLSSTSENLSRFREAVAADLFSPSDIVEFSSLSKSVERLRPAVDRLQAVADGGLSPQSLGSAFVADADTYRLVCRFFAISADIALEDHRRLSAKPPKNLDEATYAAAIMVEFGVANLLAPHVDVEKLVMLTLIGDDAKNRRFRVDAKIRQRIELAVERAVEAAKSSGYAYEIVSPSSLGGVVRPVPDYVISLGGTPRVIIASTFQSHSGGRQTRELTTQYPMLANEARRHGLELILVADGKGIRDASKRSLSLLFEAVPLTLTIAQAESELMQSALREIAERERLISIDEVVIDKLISAGLDRELEIAADDLPVSPQVGRFALARYASANSNFALIVDPGGTRLRWQHHEVLRAFQTLQRKFEHENAVDIVANYLGGREIVVVEGSEYGAKLFDLSEGVHQIVCIAAKLGTVNVEVLQQVSRQAMHSGESCRIAVLIVSHALSEQNARVISDSQVALPVTVITLDLDTCIAFARSNRDPSELLQEALLNQSDLTKLSPFVLRGVTPERVFFGREEEEATLLATLATNSVALLGGRRIGKTSLMQHSFARLRSANLHPFFGDCQVVRTWTDFGQLVIREWGVELEKDFVPSDLFSIVNQLRARGSERVVILLDEIDQLLDWDSRHEEDEVPEAFFRTCRSISQQGLAQFVFSGERTIAKRIWDPSSPHWNFCRPMMLRQLTQAAAGALISEPLVGLGISIDNIPEVAKAVWTTTDGHPELIQVIGDGVISLVNERSRDDVFVSANDIEVVTSNYEFAEQYLETYWGQANPLERAVSIMLLSVPQPTTEFLRKLSNFGVFSSEPDIVSALRMLELYGIADQDSVGYAARLSWFHTALQYYGGSDAVLSRFAKGAKG
;
A
#
# COMPACT_ATOMS: atom_id res chain seq x y z
N MET A 1 35.01 39.81 32.71
CA MET A 1 34.59 40.06 31.31
C MET A 1 33.11 40.49 31.23
N ILE A 2 32.65 41.36 32.14
CA ILE A 2 31.23 41.71 32.33
C ILE A 2 30.91 43.13 31.79
N GLY A 3 31.92 43.98 31.59
CA GLY A 3 31.75 45.34 31.06
C GLY A 3 31.58 45.46 29.53
N SER A 4 31.93 44.44 28.74
CA SER A 4 31.90 44.53 27.27
C SER A 4 30.55 44.18 26.64
N VAL A 5 29.66 43.49 27.37
CA VAL A 5 28.33 43.08 26.90
C VAL A 5 27.32 44.23 27.01
N HIS A 6 27.38 45.02 28.10
CA HIS A 6 26.50 46.18 28.28
C HIS A 6 26.79 47.29 27.24
N ALA A 7 28.06 47.53 26.93
CA ALA A 7 28.47 48.52 25.93
C ALA A 7 28.09 48.14 24.49
N ARG A 8 28.00 46.83 24.17
CA ARG A 8 27.48 46.34 22.88
C ARG A 8 25.96 46.44 22.79
N LYS A 9 25.24 46.20 23.89
CA LYS A 9 23.76 46.29 23.96
C LYS A 9 23.26 47.72 23.71
N GLU A 10 23.95 48.72 24.25
CA GLU A 10 23.62 50.14 24.03
C GLU A 10 23.91 50.61 22.59
N ARG A 11 25.08 50.26 22.02
CA ARG A 11 25.39 50.62 20.61
C ARG A 11 24.41 50.02 19.59
N TYR A 12 23.87 48.84 19.88
CA TYR A 12 22.90 48.17 19.01
C TYR A 12 21.50 48.81 19.09
N LYS A 13 21.10 49.28 20.28
CA LYS A 13 19.85 50.07 20.45
C LYS A 13 19.91 51.39 19.67
N THR A 14 21.05 52.07 19.67
CA THR A 14 21.24 53.33 18.93
C THR A 14 21.15 53.12 17.42
N PHE A 15 21.68 52.00 16.91
CA PHE A 15 21.63 51.63 15.48
C PHE A 15 20.20 51.32 14.99
N LEU A 16 19.39 50.65 15.81
CA LEU A 16 17.98 50.37 15.51
C LEU A 16 17.11 51.63 15.52
N ALA A 17 17.38 52.59 16.41
CA ALA A 17 16.67 53.87 16.44
C ALA A 17 16.91 54.70 15.16
N SER A 18 18.15 54.76 14.66
CA SER A 18 18.47 55.43 13.39
C SER A 18 17.86 54.75 12.15
N SER A 19 17.59 53.44 12.23
CA SER A 19 16.97 52.67 11.13
C SER A 19 15.47 52.92 11.01
N ILE A 20 14.83 53.39 12.08
CA ILE A 20 13.39 53.71 12.12
C ILE A 20 13.12 55.11 11.53
N GLU A 21 14.03 56.07 11.71
CA GLU A 21 13.92 57.40 11.08
C GLU A 21 14.06 57.34 9.55
N LEU A 22 14.87 56.42 9.02
CA LEU A 22 14.99 56.16 7.57
C LEU A 22 13.71 55.58 6.92
N ARG A 23 12.74 55.08 7.71
CA ARG A 23 11.45 54.59 7.20
C ARG A 23 10.48 55.72 6.80
N GLY A 24 10.78 56.97 7.14
CA GLY A 24 9.92 58.13 6.83
C GLY A 24 9.99 58.63 5.39
N ASP A 25 11.07 58.35 4.65
CA ASP A 25 11.41 59.05 3.40
C ASP A 25 11.23 58.26 2.09
N MET A 26 10.78 56.99 2.12
CA MET A 26 10.56 56.19 0.89
C MET A 26 9.12 56.22 0.38
N ASN A 27 8.52 57.41 0.31
CA ASN A 27 7.22 57.63 -0.33
C ASN A 27 7.42 58.20 -1.74
N THR A 28 7.75 57.33 -2.71
CA THR A 28 7.70 57.67 -4.15
C THR A 28 6.68 56.77 -4.84
N LEU A 29 5.39 57.04 -4.63
CA LEU A 29 4.30 56.38 -5.35
C LEU A 29 3.65 57.36 -6.33
N SER A 30 3.59 56.98 -7.60
CA SER A 30 2.59 57.50 -8.53
C SER A 30 1.20 57.28 -7.92
N SER A 31 0.28 58.21 -8.13
CA SER A 31 -1.05 58.11 -7.55
C SER A 31 -1.79 56.87 -8.08
N THR A 32 -2.58 56.17 -7.24
CA THR A 32 -3.43 55.03 -7.64
C THR A 32 -4.31 55.35 -8.85
N SER A 33 -4.71 56.62 -8.99
CA SER A 33 -5.47 57.11 -10.15
C SER A 33 -4.68 57.06 -11.47
N GLU A 34 -3.36 57.25 -11.44
CA GLU A 34 -2.49 57.24 -12.61
C GLU A 34 -2.24 55.80 -13.09
N ASN A 35 -2.00 54.87 -12.17
CA ASN A 35 -1.82 53.44 -12.48
C ASN A 35 -3.09 52.83 -13.09
N LEU A 36 -4.27 53.19 -12.57
CA LEU A 36 -5.55 52.77 -13.14
C LEU A 36 -5.77 53.29 -14.57
N SER A 37 -5.35 54.53 -14.87
CA SER A 37 -5.47 55.10 -16.22
C SER A 37 -4.61 54.33 -17.22
N ARG A 38 -3.33 54.11 -16.88
CA ARG A 38 -2.39 53.36 -17.74
C ARG A 38 -2.84 51.91 -17.94
N PHE A 39 -3.40 51.28 -16.91
CA PHE A 39 -3.97 49.94 -17.02
C PHE A 39 -5.13 49.90 -18.04
N ARG A 40 -6.11 50.82 -17.96
CA ARG A 40 -7.26 50.84 -18.87
C ARG A 40 -6.88 51.02 -20.34
N GLU A 41 -5.83 51.77 -20.62
CA GLU A 41 -5.31 51.99 -21.97
C GLU A 41 -4.64 50.73 -22.55
N ALA A 42 -4.08 49.87 -21.70
CA ALA A 42 -3.35 48.67 -22.10
C ALA A 42 -4.22 47.40 -22.22
N VAL A 43 -5.48 47.41 -21.77
CA VAL A 43 -6.37 46.23 -21.84
C VAL A 43 -6.74 45.90 -23.29
N ALA A 44 -6.56 44.64 -23.68
CA ALA A 44 -6.87 44.14 -25.01
C ALA A 44 -8.38 44.19 -25.32
N ALA A 45 -8.71 44.52 -26.57
CA ALA A 45 -10.09 44.57 -27.06
C ALA A 45 -10.71 43.18 -27.20
N ASP A 46 -9.93 42.22 -27.69
CA ASP A 46 -10.24 40.80 -27.80
C ASP A 46 -8.94 40.00 -27.71
N LEU A 47 -9.03 38.73 -27.30
CA LEU A 47 -7.89 37.84 -27.04
C LEU A 47 -7.71 36.77 -28.14
N PHE A 48 -8.66 36.66 -29.07
CA PHE A 48 -8.58 35.75 -30.22
C PHE A 48 -7.80 36.36 -31.38
N SER A 49 -6.91 35.56 -31.99
CA SER A 49 -6.35 35.82 -33.33
C SER A 49 -6.99 34.90 -34.38
N PRO A 50 -6.93 35.23 -35.69
CA PRO A 50 -7.51 34.39 -36.75
C PRO A 50 -7.04 32.93 -36.73
N SER A 51 -5.77 32.67 -36.42
CA SER A 51 -5.19 31.32 -36.29
C SER A 51 -5.70 30.55 -35.07
N ASP A 52 -6.25 31.25 -34.07
CA ASP A 52 -6.85 30.60 -32.90
C ASP A 52 -8.27 30.08 -33.22
N ILE A 53 -8.88 30.53 -34.32
CA ILE A 53 -10.18 30.06 -34.80
C ILE A 53 -10.02 28.87 -35.74
N VAL A 54 -9.14 28.96 -36.75
CA VAL A 54 -8.80 27.82 -37.63
C VAL A 54 -7.33 27.91 -38.03
N GLU A 55 -6.56 26.85 -37.80
CA GLU A 55 -5.17 26.75 -38.24
C GLU A 55 -5.06 25.88 -39.51
N PHE A 56 -5.25 26.50 -40.67
CA PHE A 56 -5.29 25.78 -41.95
C PHE A 56 -4.01 25.02 -42.29
N SER A 57 -2.85 25.45 -41.79
CA SER A 57 -1.58 24.73 -41.99
C SER A 57 -1.57 23.36 -41.31
N SER A 58 -2.08 23.28 -40.07
CA SER A 58 -2.19 22.02 -39.31
C SER A 58 -3.24 21.09 -39.91
N LEU A 59 -4.37 21.65 -40.33
CA LEU A 59 -5.42 20.90 -41.01
C LEU A 59 -4.93 20.35 -42.36
N SER A 60 -4.20 21.15 -43.15
CA SER A 60 -3.64 20.70 -44.43
C SER A 60 -2.66 19.54 -44.26
N LYS A 61 -1.80 19.56 -43.23
CA LYS A 61 -0.93 18.43 -42.89
C LYS A 61 -1.71 17.17 -42.47
N SER A 62 -2.83 17.35 -41.78
CA SER A 62 -3.69 16.25 -41.35
C SER A 62 -4.39 15.61 -42.54
N VAL A 63 -4.84 16.42 -43.49
CA VAL A 63 -5.38 15.96 -44.78
C VAL A 63 -4.31 15.25 -45.61
N GLU A 64 -3.08 15.79 -45.68
CA GLU A 64 -1.97 15.15 -46.39
C GLU A 64 -1.61 13.78 -45.81
N ARG A 65 -1.66 13.61 -44.49
CA ARG A 65 -1.47 12.30 -43.83
C ARG A 65 -2.55 11.29 -44.21
N LEU A 66 -3.79 11.77 -44.39
CA LEU A 66 -4.93 10.96 -44.78
C LEU A 66 -5.08 10.83 -46.30
N ARG A 67 -4.12 11.34 -47.10
CA ARG A 67 -4.17 11.35 -48.56
C ARG A 67 -4.45 9.96 -49.16
N PRO A 68 -3.81 8.86 -48.72
CA PRO A 68 -4.12 7.53 -49.26
C PRO A 68 -5.59 7.14 -49.06
N ALA A 69 -6.15 7.43 -47.89
CA ALA A 69 -7.55 7.13 -47.57
C ALA A 69 -8.52 8.03 -48.33
N VAL A 70 -8.18 9.32 -48.50
CA VAL A 70 -8.92 10.30 -49.30
C VAL A 70 -8.98 9.87 -50.77
N ASP A 71 -7.84 9.52 -51.36
CA ASP A 71 -7.76 9.11 -52.76
C ASP A 71 -8.52 7.80 -53.01
N ARG A 72 -8.46 6.86 -52.06
CA ARG A 72 -9.25 5.62 -52.12
C ARG A 72 -10.75 5.89 -52.06
N LEU A 73 -11.19 6.76 -51.14
CA LEU A 73 -12.60 7.14 -51.03
C LEU A 73 -13.07 7.93 -52.26
N GLN A 74 -12.21 8.78 -52.83
CA GLN A 74 -12.48 9.49 -54.08
C GLN A 74 -12.68 8.51 -55.23
N ALA A 75 -11.82 7.49 -55.35
CA ALA A 75 -11.96 6.44 -56.35
C ALA A 75 -13.23 5.60 -56.17
N VAL A 76 -13.67 5.34 -54.92
CA VAL A 76 -14.95 4.67 -54.64
C VAL A 76 -16.14 5.56 -55.01
N ALA A 77 -16.08 6.86 -54.71
CA ALA A 77 -17.12 7.82 -55.06
C ALA A 77 -17.28 7.95 -56.59
N ASP A 78 -16.18 8.01 -57.32
CA ASP A 78 -16.16 8.17 -58.78
C ASP A 78 -16.45 6.85 -59.53
N GLY A 79 -16.06 5.70 -58.96
CA GLY A 79 -16.19 4.37 -59.55
C GLY A 79 -17.52 3.65 -59.30
N GLY A 80 -18.42 4.26 -58.54
CA GLY A 80 -19.71 3.68 -58.14
C GLY A 80 -19.66 3.03 -56.76
N LEU A 81 -20.47 3.58 -55.85
CA LEU A 81 -20.50 3.18 -54.45
C LEU A 81 -21.37 1.93 -54.24
N SER A 82 -20.75 0.84 -53.78
CA SER A 82 -21.42 -0.41 -53.40
C SER A 82 -20.80 -0.97 -52.12
N PRO A 83 -21.50 -1.86 -51.38
CA PRO A 83 -20.91 -2.51 -50.21
C PRO A 83 -19.58 -3.21 -50.52
N GLN A 84 -19.43 -3.76 -51.72
CA GLN A 84 -18.21 -4.44 -52.15
C GLN A 84 -17.07 -3.47 -52.46
N SER A 85 -17.33 -2.36 -53.18
CA SER A 85 -16.30 -1.37 -53.50
C SER A 85 -15.82 -0.63 -52.25
N LEU A 86 -16.75 -0.27 -51.36
CA LEU A 86 -16.45 0.38 -50.09
C LEU A 86 -15.78 -0.57 -49.08
N GLY A 87 -16.26 -1.83 -48.98
CA GLY A 87 -15.63 -2.85 -48.13
C GLY A 87 -14.20 -3.17 -48.56
N SER A 88 -13.93 -3.23 -49.87
CA SER A 88 -12.57 -3.41 -50.39
C SER A 88 -11.65 -2.25 -50.01
N ALA A 89 -12.17 -1.01 -50.03
CA ALA A 89 -11.41 0.15 -49.60
C ALA A 89 -11.10 0.14 -48.09
N PHE A 90 -12.02 -0.35 -47.25
CA PHE A 90 -11.80 -0.48 -45.80
C PHE A 90 -10.73 -1.50 -45.42
N VAL A 91 -10.62 -2.62 -46.15
CA VAL A 91 -9.55 -3.60 -45.92
C VAL A 91 -8.21 -3.07 -46.40
N ALA A 92 -8.21 -2.35 -47.52
CA ALA A 92 -6.98 -1.81 -48.11
C ALA A 92 -6.34 -0.71 -47.24
N ASP A 93 -7.15 0.04 -46.48
CA ASP A 93 -6.70 1.08 -45.59
C ASP A 93 -7.69 1.31 -44.43
N ALA A 94 -7.24 1.04 -43.21
CA ALA A 94 -8.03 1.23 -42.01
C ALA A 94 -8.48 2.69 -41.81
N ASP A 95 -7.73 3.67 -42.35
CA ASP A 95 -8.10 5.08 -42.25
C ASP A 95 -9.27 5.43 -43.17
N THR A 96 -9.48 4.70 -44.28
CA THR A 96 -10.68 4.82 -45.12
C THR A 96 -11.95 4.50 -44.30
N TYR A 97 -11.92 3.44 -43.48
CA TYR A 97 -13.03 3.12 -42.58
C TYR A 97 -13.29 4.23 -41.56
N ARG A 98 -12.21 4.69 -40.90
CA ARG A 98 -12.29 5.74 -39.88
C ARG A 98 -12.80 7.07 -40.44
N LEU A 99 -12.44 7.41 -41.67
CA LEU A 99 -12.94 8.61 -42.35
C LEU A 99 -14.46 8.55 -42.56
N VAL A 100 -14.98 7.40 -43.01
CA VAL A 100 -16.43 7.25 -43.19
C VAL A 100 -17.16 7.30 -41.85
N CYS A 101 -16.65 6.63 -40.80
CA CYS A 101 -17.19 6.77 -39.44
C CYS A 101 -17.21 8.24 -38.99
N ARG A 102 -16.13 8.99 -39.26
CA ARG A 102 -15.99 10.41 -38.90
C ARG A 102 -17.01 11.29 -39.63
N PHE A 103 -17.32 11.02 -40.89
CA PHE A 103 -18.37 11.76 -41.61
C PHE A 103 -19.74 11.69 -40.94
N PHE A 104 -20.03 10.57 -40.24
CA PHE A 104 -21.26 10.37 -39.47
C PHE A 104 -21.10 10.66 -37.96
N ALA A 105 -19.96 11.20 -37.52
CA ALA A 105 -19.64 11.41 -36.11
C ALA A 105 -19.74 10.14 -35.22
N ILE A 106 -19.46 8.97 -35.80
CA ILE A 106 -19.48 7.68 -35.11
C ILE A 106 -18.16 7.50 -34.36
N SER A 107 -18.23 7.40 -33.03
CA SER A 107 -17.05 7.27 -32.14
C SER A 107 -17.08 6.04 -31.23
N ALA A 108 -18.14 5.23 -31.28
CA ALA A 108 -18.32 4.01 -30.48
C ALA A 108 -19.08 2.95 -31.29
N ASP A 109 -19.09 1.71 -30.80
CA ASP A 109 -19.85 0.62 -31.42
C ASP A 109 -21.36 0.96 -31.43
N ILE A 110 -22.02 0.75 -32.57
CA ILE A 110 -23.46 0.98 -32.76
C ILE A 110 -24.15 -0.37 -32.89
N ALA A 111 -25.22 -0.58 -32.13
CA ALA A 111 -26.12 -1.73 -32.28
C ALA A 111 -27.44 -1.27 -32.89
N LEU A 112 -27.89 -1.95 -33.95
CA LEU A 112 -29.15 -1.70 -34.64
C LEU A 112 -30.27 -2.59 -34.08
N GLU A 113 -31.52 -2.18 -34.30
CA GLU A 113 -32.72 -2.89 -33.81
C GLU A 113 -32.83 -4.32 -34.37
N ASP A 114 -32.27 -4.57 -35.55
CA ASP A 114 -32.22 -5.89 -36.19
C ASP A 114 -31.03 -6.75 -35.73
N HIS A 115 -30.41 -6.38 -34.60
CA HIS A 115 -29.26 -7.02 -33.97
C HIS A 115 -27.93 -6.93 -34.75
N ARG A 116 -27.89 -6.25 -35.90
CA ARG A 116 -26.62 -5.94 -36.57
C ARG A 116 -25.83 -4.93 -35.75
N ARG A 117 -24.51 -5.10 -35.72
CA ARG A 117 -23.57 -4.19 -35.04
C ARG A 117 -22.56 -3.59 -36.00
N LEU A 118 -22.31 -2.29 -35.90
CA LEU A 118 -21.20 -1.60 -36.55
C LEU A 118 -20.14 -1.28 -35.50
N SER A 119 -18.93 -1.83 -35.63
CA SER A 119 -17.86 -1.56 -34.66
C SER A 119 -17.19 -0.22 -34.93
N ALA A 120 -16.75 0.50 -33.90
CA ALA A 120 -15.83 1.63 -34.06
C ALA A 120 -14.43 1.20 -34.53
N LYS A 121 -14.09 -0.09 -34.44
CA LYS A 121 -12.80 -0.63 -34.88
C LYS A 121 -12.83 -0.99 -36.37
N PRO A 122 -11.73 -0.74 -37.11
CA PRO A 122 -11.65 -1.15 -38.51
C PRO A 122 -11.81 -2.66 -38.69
N PRO A 123 -12.53 -3.11 -39.74
CA PRO A 123 -12.70 -4.52 -40.06
C PRO A 123 -11.36 -5.17 -40.41
N LYS A 124 -11.17 -6.46 -40.07
CA LYS A 124 -9.90 -7.17 -40.27
C LYS A 124 -9.83 -7.96 -41.57
N ASN A 125 -10.97 -8.29 -42.15
CA ASN A 125 -11.10 -9.10 -43.36
C ASN A 125 -12.22 -8.55 -44.26
N LEU A 126 -12.29 -9.05 -45.48
CA LEU A 126 -13.24 -8.56 -46.49
C LEU A 126 -14.70 -8.83 -46.13
N ASP A 127 -15.00 -9.92 -45.43
CA ASP A 127 -16.36 -10.26 -45.01
C ASP A 127 -16.87 -9.27 -43.96
N GLU A 128 -16.06 -9.01 -42.93
CA GLU A 128 -16.33 -7.98 -41.91
C GLU A 128 -16.46 -6.59 -42.54
N ALA A 129 -15.59 -6.27 -43.51
CA ALA A 129 -15.58 -4.98 -44.18
C ALA A 129 -16.78 -4.76 -45.09
N THR A 130 -17.20 -5.79 -45.83
CA THR A 130 -18.39 -5.73 -46.69
C THR A 130 -19.65 -5.65 -45.84
N TYR A 131 -19.69 -6.34 -44.70
CA TYR A 131 -20.78 -6.25 -43.73
C TYR A 131 -20.88 -4.84 -43.12
N ALA A 132 -19.77 -4.25 -42.69
CA ALA A 132 -19.74 -2.87 -42.19
C ALA A 132 -20.11 -1.85 -43.27
N ALA A 133 -19.62 -2.04 -44.50
CA ALA A 133 -19.94 -1.21 -45.65
C ALA A 133 -21.43 -1.26 -46.01
N ALA A 134 -22.09 -2.42 -45.92
CA ALA A 134 -23.53 -2.54 -46.16
C ALA A 134 -24.34 -1.68 -45.18
N ILE A 135 -23.98 -1.71 -43.89
CA ILE A 135 -24.60 -0.84 -42.87
C ILE A 135 -24.38 0.64 -43.20
N MET A 136 -23.17 1.03 -43.60
CA MET A 136 -22.86 2.43 -43.96
C MET A 136 -23.58 2.90 -45.23
N VAL A 137 -23.83 2.01 -46.18
CA VAL A 137 -24.68 2.28 -47.35
C VAL A 137 -26.13 2.55 -46.91
N GLU A 138 -26.66 1.77 -45.98
CA GLU A 138 -27.99 1.99 -45.39
C GLU A 138 -28.06 3.29 -44.58
N PHE A 139 -26.97 3.70 -43.92
CA PHE A 139 -26.86 5.01 -43.25
C PHE A 139 -26.84 6.19 -44.23
N GLY A 140 -26.76 5.92 -45.53
CA GLY A 140 -26.83 6.94 -46.57
C GLY A 140 -25.47 7.54 -46.92
N VAL A 141 -24.36 6.79 -46.79
CA VAL A 141 -23.02 7.27 -47.19
C VAL A 141 -22.98 7.73 -48.65
N ALA A 142 -23.83 7.18 -49.51
CA ALA A 142 -23.99 7.60 -50.90
C ALA A 142 -24.41 9.09 -51.06
N ASN A 143 -25.11 9.66 -50.07
CA ASN A 143 -25.47 11.08 -50.08
C ASN A 143 -24.26 11.99 -49.79
N LEU A 144 -23.22 11.45 -49.14
CA LEU A 144 -21.99 12.17 -48.82
C LEU A 144 -20.93 11.96 -49.91
N LEU A 145 -20.78 10.71 -50.39
CA LEU A 145 -19.82 10.31 -51.41
C LEU A 145 -20.46 10.18 -52.80
N ALA A 146 -21.21 11.19 -53.22
CA ALA A 146 -21.79 11.22 -54.56
C ALA A 146 -20.69 11.41 -55.62
N PRO A 147 -20.92 10.98 -56.88
CA PRO A 147 -19.98 11.23 -57.98
C PRO A 147 -19.69 12.73 -58.10
N HIS A 148 -18.41 13.09 -58.31
CA HIS A 148 -17.91 14.48 -58.38
C HIS A 148 -17.81 15.25 -57.06
N VAL A 149 -18.08 14.63 -55.91
CA VAL A 149 -17.79 15.26 -54.61
C VAL A 149 -16.29 15.25 -54.37
N ASP A 150 -15.75 16.41 -53.97
CA ASP A 150 -14.37 16.54 -53.50
C ASP A 150 -14.26 16.00 -52.08
N VAL A 151 -13.80 14.75 -51.96
CA VAL A 151 -13.65 14.05 -50.66
C VAL A 151 -12.66 14.79 -49.76
N GLU A 152 -11.64 15.45 -50.33
CA GLU A 152 -10.69 16.24 -49.55
C GLU A 152 -11.38 17.40 -48.82
N LYS A 153 -12.32 18.09 -49.48
CA LYS A 153 -13.11 19.16 -48.86
C LYS A 153 -14.04 18.64 -47.77
N LEU A 154 -14.64 17.46 -47.95
CA LEU A 154 -15.44 16.82 -46.90
C LEU A 154 -14.59 16.49 -45.66
N VAL A 155 -13.41 15.91 -45.86
CA VAL A 155 -12.47 15.65 -44.76
C VAL A 155 -12.08 16.96 -44.06
N MET A 156 -11.74 18.00 -44.82
CA MET A 156 -11.39 19.31 -44.26
C MET A 156 -12.51 19.88 -43.37
N LEU A 157 -13.78 19.81 -43.80
CA LEU A 157 -14.91 20.28 -43.00
C LEU A 157 -15.07 19.50 -41.69
N THR A 158 -14.92 18.17 -41.73
CA THR A 158 -14.98 17.36 -40.50
C THR A 158 -13.84 17.67 -39.53
N LEU A 159 -12.62 17.90 -40.04
CA LEU A 159 -11.48 18.27 -39.20
C LEU A 159 -11.64 19.67 -38.58
N ILE A 160 -12.26 20.62 -39.28
CA ILE A 160 -12.62 21.94 -38.72
C ILE A 160 -13.66 21.80 -37.60
N GLY A 161 -14.65 20.92 -37.79
CA GLY A 161 -15.68 20.62 -36.79
C GLY A 161 -15.10 19.98 -35.53
N ASP A 162 -14.18 19.02 -35.69
CA ASP A 162 -13.45 18.40 -34.59
C ASP A 162 -12.57 19.42 -33.85
N ASP A 163 -11.90 20.33 -34.58
CA ASP A 163 -11.03 21.36 -34.01
C ASP A 163 -11.78 22.44 -33.22
N ALA A 164 -13.05 22.69 -33.52
CA ALA A 164 -13.85 23.74 -32.87
C ALA A 164 -13.91 23.59 -31.34
N LYS A 165 -13.92 22.35 -30.84
CA LYS A 165 -13.91 22.04 -29.40
C LYS A 165 -12.59 22.43 -28.71
N ASN A 166 -11.50 22.53 -29.48
CA ASN A 166 -10.16 22.78 -28.97
C ASN A 166 -9.76 24.27 -28.98
N ARG A 167 -10.53 25.14 -29.65
CA ARG A 167 -10.21 26.57 -29.82
C ARG A 167 -10.02 27.31 -28.50
N ARG A 168 -10.96 27.12 -27.55
CA ARG A 168 -10.89 27.76 -26.23
C ARG A 168 -9.64 27.32 -25.47
N PHE A 169 -9.36 26.02 -25.47
CA PHE A 169 -8.17 25.47 -24.81
C PHE A 169 -6.88 25.99 -25.43
N ARG A 170 -6.82 26.16 -26.76
CA ARG A 170 -5.67 26.75 -27.47
C ARG A 170 -5.41 28.19 -27.04
N VAL A 171 -6.45 29.00 -26.95
CA VAL A 171 -6.36 30.39 -26.50
C VAL A 171 -5.95 30.48 -25.03
N ASP A 172 -6.59 29.68 -24.17
CA ASP A 172 -6.26 29.62 -22.74
C ASP A 172 -4.80 29.17 -22.52
N ALA A 173 -4.31 28.21 -23.32
CA ALA A 173 -2.92 27.75 -23.27
C ALA A 173 -1.93 28.82 -23.75
N LYS A 174 -2.23 29.48 -24.87
CA LYS A 174 -1.40 30.56 -25.42
C LYS A 174 -1.28 31.75 -24.47
N ILE A 175 -2.39 32.14 -23.83
CA ILE A 175 -2.39 33.21 -22.83
C ILE A 175 -1.58 32.80 -21.60
N ARG A 176 -1.77 31.58 -21.09
CA ARG A 176 -0.96 31.06 -19.98
C ARG A 176 0.53 31.06 -20.30
N GLN A 177 0.90 30.61 -21.49
CA GLN A 177 2.29 30.61 -21.96
C GLN A 177 2.89 32.02 -22.02
N ARG A 178 2.13 33.04 -22.44
CA ARG A 178 2.60 34.44 -22.44
C ARG A 178 2.88 34.94 -21.04
N ILE A 179 2.02 34.60 -20.07
CA ILE A 179 2.21 34.98 -18.67
C ILE A 179 3.39 34.22 -18.09
N GLU A 180 3.52 32.93 -18.35
CA GLU A 180 4.64 32.10 -17.93
C GLU A 180 5.96 32.73 -18.37
N LEU A 181 6.09 33.06 -19.67
CA LEU A 181 7.27 33.73 -20.22
C LEU A 181 7.52 35.11 -19.58
N ALA A 182 6.48 35.87 -19.28
CA ALA A 182 6.61 37.17 -18.60
C ALA A 182 7.14 36.99 -17.17
N VAL A 183 6.61 36.01 -16.43
CA VAL A 183 7.04 35.67 -15.07
C VAL A 183 8.48 35.17 -15.05
N GLU A 184 8.83 34.23 -15.93
CA GLU A 184 10.19 33.71 -16.08
C GLU A 184 11.19 34.82 -16.39
N ARG A 185 10.89 35.67 -17.37
CA ARG A 185 11.75 36.82 -17.70
C ARG A 185 11.93 37.77 -16.52
N ALA A 186 10.86 38.02 -15.76
CA ALA A 186 10.94 38.90 -14.60
C ALA A 186 11.76 38.32 -13.47
N VAL A 187 11.62 37.02 -13.20
CA VAL A 187 12.44 36.29 -12.22
C VAL A 187 13.91 36.26 -12.65
N GLU A 188 14.20 35.98 -13.93
CA GLU A 188 15.56 35.94 -14.47
C GLU A 188 16.25 37.31 -14.42
N ALA A 189 15.52 38.38 -14.73
CA ALA A 189 16.02 39.76 -14.60
C ALA A 189 16.30 40.13 -13.13
N ALA A 190 15.46 39.66 -12.20
CA ALA A 190 15.66 39.88 -10.77
C ALA A 190 16.87 39.08 -10.23
N LYS A 191 17.06 37.83 -10.69
CA LYS A 191 18.28 37.03 -10.44
C LYS A 191 19.53 37.74 -10.92
N SER A 192 19.50 38.25 -12.15
CA SER A 192 20.60 39.03 -12.74
C SER A 192 20.92 40.31 -11.95
N SER A 193 19.93 40.84 -11.23
CA SER A 193 20.08 42.01 -10.34
C SER A 193 20.55 41.66 -8.92
N GLY A 194 20.86 40.38 -8.64
CA GLY A 194 21.40 39.92 -7.35
C GLY A 194 20.37 39.42 -6.33
N TYR A 195 19.11 39.22 -6.73
CA TYR A 195 18.06 38.69 -5.86
C TYR A 195 17.83 37.19 -6.13
N ALA A 196 17.85 36.36 -5.08
CA ALA A 196 17.66 34.91 -5.20
C ALA A 196 16.18 34.52 -5.39
N TYR A 197 15.57 34.98 -6.47
CA TYR A 197 14.19 34.64 -6.82
C TYR A 197 14.09 33.30 -7.54
N GLU A 198 13.14 32.47 -7.16
CA GLU A 198 12.85 31.20 -7.85
C GLU A 198 11.35 30.97 -7.96
N ILE A 199 10.90 30.50 -9.12
CA ILE A 199 9.52 30.02 -9.31
C ILE A 199 9.42 28.67 -8.61
N VAL A 200 8.47 28.53 -7.70
CA VAL A 200 8.23 27.32 -6.92
C VAL A 200 6.80 26.81 -7.15
N SER A 201 6.59 25.52 -6.92
CA SER A 201 5.27 24.92 -7.07
C SER A 201 4.24 25.57 -6.14
N PRO A 202 3.00 25.87 -6.59
CA PRO A 202 1.94 26.35 -5.72
C PRO A 202 1.62 25.46 -4.52
N SER A 203 1.99 24.17 -4.57
CA SER A 203 1.91 23.26 -3.42
C SER A 203 2.82 23.66 -2.25
N SER A 204 3.85 24.47 -2.48
CA SER A 204 4.74 24.99 -1.43
C SER A 204 4.01 25.90 -0.43
N LEU A 205 2.80 26.37 -0.76
CA LEU A 205 1.95 27.16 0.13
C LEU A 205 1.12 26.30 1.11
N GLY A 206 1.18 24.96 1.04
CA GLY A 206 0.50 24.09 2.01
C GLY A 206 -1.03 24.26 2.09
N GLY A 207 -1.67 24.80 1.05
CA GLY A 207 -3.11 25.07 1.02
C GLY A 207 -3.57 26.27 1.84
N VAL A 208 -2.63 27.10 2.32
CA VAL A 208 -2.85 28.27 3.19
C VAL A 208 -3.60 29.41 2.48
N VAL A 209 -3.49 29.50 1.16
CA VAL A 209 -4.14 30.54 0.35
C VAL A 209 -5.13 29.89 -0.63
N ARG A 210 -6.40 30.33 -0.62
CA ARG A 210 -7.42 29.86 -1.58
C ARG A 210 -8.14 31.02 -2.30
N PRO A 211 -8.40 30.93 -3.62
CA PRO A 211 -8.01 29.85 -4.55
C PRO A 211 -6.48 29.78 -4.78
N VAL A 212 -6.01 28.62 -5.26
CA VAL A 212 -4.59 28.37 -5.54
C VAL A 212 -4.11 29.35 -6.62
N PRO A 213 -3.01 30.09 -6.41
CA PRO A 213 -2.47 31.02 -7.39
C PRO A 213 -1.85 30.28 -8.58
N ASP A 214 -1.71 30.97 -9.71
CA ASP A 214 -1.11 30.40 -10.93
C ASP A 214 0.40 30.20 -10.77
N TYR A 215 1.07 31.13 -10.09
CA TYR A 215 2.50 31.03 -9.80
C TYR A 215 2.81 31.45 -8.37
N VAL A 216 3.87 30.86 -7.81
CA VAL A 216 4.45 31.25 -6.54
C VAL A 216 5.93 31.52 -6.76
N ILE A 217 6.39 32.68 -6.29
CA ILE A 217 7.79 33.08 -6.40
C ILE A 217 8.35 33.17 -4.98
N SER A 218 9.43 32.42 -4.77
CA SER A 218 10.21 32.45 -3.54
C SER A 218 11.38 33.43 -3.66
N LEU A 219 11.74 34.06 -2.54
CA LEU A 219 12.95 34.87 -2.41
C LEU A 219 13.81 34.23 -1.32
N GLY A 220 15.01 33.76 -1.69
CA GLY A 220 15.90 33.04 -0.76
C GLY A 220 15.28 31.75 -0.22
N GLY A 221 14.47 31.05 -1.03
CA GLY A 221 13.83 29.78 -0.66
C GLY A 221 12.50 29.91 0.10
N THR A 222 12.07 31.12 0.48
CA THR A 222 10.77 31.35 1.14
C THR A 222 9.76 31.94 0.16
N PRO A 223 8.54 31.40 0.00
CA PRO A 223 7.48 32.01 -0.82
C PRO A 223 7.18 33.44 -0.37
N ARG A 224 7.21 34.40 -1.30
CA ARG A 224 6.97 35.82 -1.02
C ARG A 224 5.97 36.49 -1.95
N VAL A 225 5.86 36.00 -3.17
CA VAL A 225 4.95 36.57 -4.17
C VAL A 225 4.06 35.48 -4.72
N ILE A 226 2.77 35.77 -4.84
CA ILE A 226 1.83 34.96 -5.58
C ILE A 226 1.36 35.73 -6.80
N ILE A 227 1.19 35.03 -7.92
CA ILE A 227 0.66 35.61 -9.15
C ILE A 227 -0.63 34.89 -9.49
N ALA A 228 -1.70 35.66 -9.65
CA ALA A 228 -2.98 35.18 -10.15
C ALA A 228 -3.29 35.87 -11.48
N SER A 229 -4.04 35.19 -12.33
CA SER A 229 -4.38 35.68 -13.66
C SER A 229 -5.86 35.53 -13.96
N THR A 230 -6.43 36.51 -14.68
CA THR A 230 -7.83 36.49 -15.12
C THR A 230 -8.02 37.09 -16.49
N PHE A 231 -8.73 36.37 -17.35
CA PHE A 231 -8.99 36.76 -18.73
C PHE A 231 -10.46 36.62 -19.04
N GLN A 232 -11.12 37.74 -19.32
CA GLN A 232 -12.57 37.77 -19.49
C GLN A 232 -12.93 38.11 -20.94
N SER A 233 -13.44 37.11 -21.68
CA SER A 233 -13.94 37.30 -23.06
C SER A 233 -15.31 37.97 -23.13
N HIS A 234 -16.04 38.04 -22.02
CA HIS A 234 -17.39 38.60 -21.93
C HIS A 234 -17.57 39.39 -20.63
N SER A 235 -18.45 40.39 -20.63
CA SER A 235 -18.88 41.15 -19.45
C SER A 235 -20.10 40.51 -18.77
N GLY A 236 -20.21 40.56 -17.44
CA GLY A 236 -21.36 40.03 -16.71
C GLY A 236 -21.26 40.13 -15.18
N GLY A 237 -22.33 39.73 -14.46
CA GLY A 237 -22.40 39.86 -12.99
C GLY A 237 -21.38 39.01 -12.23
N ARG A 238 -21.02 37.83 -12.76
CA ARG A 238 -19.96 36.98 -12.19
C ARG A 238 -18.59 37.64 -12.30
N GLN A 239 -18.31 38.21 -13.46
CA GLN A 239 -17.05 38.89 -13.78
C GLN A 239 -16.82 40.11 -12.89
N THR A 240 -17.87 40.89 -12.63
CA THR A 240 -17.80 42.02 -11.69
C THR A 240 -17.49 41.55 -10.27
N ARG A 241 -18.10 40.45 -9.82
CA ARG A 241 -17.86 39.89 -8.47
C ARG A 241 -16.43 39.40 -8.27
N GLU A 242 -15.81 38.84 -9.31
CA GLU A 242 -14.39 38.44 -9.26
C GLU A 242 -13.49 39.65 -8.96
N LEU A 243 -13.71 40.77 -9.66
CA LEU A 243 -12.90 41.99 -9.51
C LEU A 243 -13.15 42.72 -8.18
N THR A 244 -14.39 42.79 -7.71
CA THR A 244 -14.74 43.57 -6.51
C THR A 244 -14.63 42.80 -5.20
N THR A 245 -14.51 41.47 -5.25
CA THR A 245 -14.60 40.64 -4.04
C THR A 245 -13.54 39.56 -4.02
N GLN A 246 -13.43 38.72 -5.06
CA GLN A 246 -12.56 37.55 -5.03
C GLN A 246 -11.07 37.93 -4.92
N TYR A 247 -10.55 38.75 -5.85
CA TYR A 247 -9.14 39.14 -5.82
C TYR A 247 -8.78 40.04 -4.62
N PRO A 248 -9.64 40.99 -4.20
CA PRO A 248 -9.45 41.70 -2.93
C PRO A 248 -9.37 40.78 -1.70
N MET A 249 -10.19 39.72 -1.63
CA MET A 249 -10.10 38.73 -0.55
C MET A 249 -8.80 37.93 -0.62
N LEU A 250 -8.43 37.46 -1.81
CA LEU A 250 -7.19 36.72 -2.05
C LEU A 250 -5.96 37.54 -1.64
N ALA A 251 -5.91 38.82 -1.99
CA ALA A 251 -4.82 39.72 -1.60
C ALA A 251 -4.72 39.92 -0.09
N ASN A 252 -5.87 40.05 0.59
CA ASN A 252 -5.90 40.18 2.05
C ASN A 252 -5.47 38.88 2.75
N GLU A 253 -5.86 37.73 2.23
CA GLU A 253 -5.45 36.41 2.73
C GLU A 253 -3.94 36.20 2.54
N ALA A 254 -3.43 36.45 1.33
CA ALA A 254 -2.00 36.41 1.02
C ALA A 254 -1.18 37.30 1.97
N ARG A 255 -1.62 38.55 2.20
CA ARG A 255 -0.94 39.48 3.12
C ARG A 255 -0.86 38.98 4.55
N ARG A 256 -1.84 38.22 5.05
CA ARG A 256 -1.79 37.62 6.41
C ARG A 256 -0.69 36.58 6.56
N HIS A 257 -0.25 36.01 5.43
CA HIS A 257 0.81 35.01 5.38
C HIS A 257 2.13 35.58 4.89
N GLY A 258 2.27 36.92 4.86
CA GLY A 258 3.51 37.58 4.42
C GLY A 258 3.77 37.45 2.91
N LEU A 259 2.72 37.26 2.11
CA LEU A 259 2.77 37.17 0.66
C LEU A 259 2.18 38.43 0.02
N GLU A 260 2.78 38.89 -1.08
CA GLU A 260 2.18 39.91 -1.97
C GLU A 260 1.52 39.27 -3.20
N LEU A 261 0.37 39.82 -3.61
CA LEU A 261 -0.36 39.40 -4.81
C LEU A 261 -0.04 40.34 -5.99
N ILE A 262 0.45 39.75 -7.08
CA ILE A 262 0.45 40.37 -8.41
C ILE A 262 -0.73 39.78 -9.20
N LEU A 263 -1.61 40.64 -9.71
CA LEU A 263 -2.75 40.21 -10.52
C LEU A 263 -2.54 40.56 -11.98
N VAL A 264 -2.54 39.57 -12.87
CA VAL A 264 -2.53 39.77 -14.33
C VAL A 264 -3.97 39.70 -14.86
N ALA A 265 -4.56 40.83 -15.24
CA ALA A 265 -5.95 40.92 -15.66
C ALA A 265 -6.10 41.55 -17.06
N ASP A 266 -6.79 40.87 -17.98
CA ASP A 266 -6.95 41.36 -19.36
C ASP A 266 -8.26 40.91 -20.04
N GLY A 267 -8.57 41.49 -21.20
CA GLY A 267 -9.69 41.13 -22.07
C GLY A 267 -10.94 42.01 -21.95
N LYS A 268 -11.91 41.74 -22.81
CA LYS A 268 -13.13 42.54 -23.01
C LYS A 268 -13.92 42.79 -21.72
N GLY A 269 -14.07 41.80 -20.85
CA GLY A 269 -14.80 41.95 -19.59
C GLY A 269 -14.12 42.93 -18.62
N ILE A 270 -12.78 43.00 -18.62
CA ILE A 270 -12.01 43.98 -17.85
C ILE A 270 -12.12 45.37 -18.46
N ARG A 271 -12.08 45.46 -19.79
CA ARG A 271 -12.23 46.72 -20.54
C ARG A 271 -13.58 47.38 -20.29
N ASP A 272 -14.63 46.57 -20.28
CA ASP A 272 -16.02 46.98 -20.10
C ASP A 272 -16.37 47.20 -18.60
N ALA A 273 -15.45 46.89 -17.67
CA ALA A 273 -15.68 47.05 -16.25
C ALA A 273 -15.86 48.53 -15.84
N SER A 274 -16.77 48.76 -14.90
CA SER A 274 -17.07 50.10 -14.40
C SER A 274 -15.87 50.70 -13.66
N LYS A 275 -15.70 52.03 -13.76
CA LYS A 275 -14.61 52.76 -13.08
C LYS A 275 -14.57 52.46 -11.58
N ARG A 276 -15.74 52.36 -10.94
CA ARG A 276 -15.87 52.01 -9.51
C ARG A 276 -15.30 50.63 -9.18
N SER A 277 -15.54 49.62 -10.03
CA SER A 277 -15.08 48.25 -9.78
C SER A 277 -13.56 48.15 -9.89
N LEU A 278 -12.98 48.82 -10.88
CA LEU A 278 -11.53 48.86 -11.04
C LEU A 278 -10.83 49.69 -9.95
N SER A 279 -11.45 50.78 -9.48
CA SER A 279 -10.90 51.53 -8.34
C SER A 279 -10.83 50.66 -7.08
N LEU A 280 -11.90 49.92 -6.75
CA LEU A 280 -11.90 48.99 -5.62
C LEU A 280 -10.84 47.89 -5.77
N LEU A 281 -10.63 47.39 -6.99
CA LEU A 281 -9.59 46.41 -7.27
C LEU A 281 -8.20 46.99 -7.01
N PHE A 282 -7.88 48.17 -7.55
CA PHE A 282 -6.56 48.81 -7.40
C PHE A 282 -6.28 49.26 -5.96
N GLU A 283 -7.30 49.59 -5.17
CA GLU A 283 -7.14 49.86 -3.73
C GLU A 283 -6.74 48.61 -2.95
N ALA A 284 -7.32 47.44 -3.29
CA ALA A 284 -7.04 46.19 -2.59
C ALA A 284 -5.83 45.42 -3.15
N VAL A 285 -5.56 45.57 -4.45
CA VAL A 285 -4.53 44.86 -5.22
C VAL A 285 -3.75 45.89 -6.05
N PRO A 286 -2.81 46.64 -5.44
CA PRO A 286 -2.09 47.71 -6.12
C PRO A 286 -1.26 47.22 -7.32
N LEU A 287 -0.73 45.99 -7.26
CA LEU A 287 0.05 45.35 -8.31
C LEU A 287 -0.84 44.61 -9.32
N THR A 288 -1.74 45.35 -9.97
CA THR A 288 -2.58 44.84 -11.07
C THR A 288 -2.00 45.25 -12.43
N LEU A 289 -1.71 44.27 -13.30
CA LEU A 289 -1.07 44.43 -14.60
C LEU A 289 -1.93 43.81 -15.72
N THR A 290 -1.91 44.39 -16.92
CA THR A 290 -2.38 43.70 -18.14
C THR A 290 -1.32 42.71 -18.66
N ILE A 291 -1.65 41.86 -19.64
CA ILE A 291 -0.64 40.94 -20.22
C ILE A 291 0.49 41.76 -20.84
N ALA A 292 0.17 42.83 -21.58
CA ALA A 292 1.16 43.69 -22.21
C ALA A 292 2.08 44.39 -21.18
N GLN A 293 1.51 44.78 -20.04
CA GLN A 293 2.29 45.37 -18.95
C GLN A 293 3.16 44.32 -18.23
N ALA A 294 2.65 43.10 -18.04
CA ALA A 294 3.43 41.99 -17.48
C ALA A 294 4.62 41.61 -18.38
N GLU A 295 4.45 41.62 -19.71
CA GLU A 295 5.50 41.36 -20.70
C GLU A 295 6.55 42.49 -20.78
N SER A 296 6.27 43.66 -20.19
CA SER A 296 7.18 44.81 -20.08
C SER A 296 8.02 44.77 -18.80
N GLU A 297 8.71 45.86 -18.47
CA GLU A 297 9.55 45.97 -17.26
C GLU A 297 8.75 46.15 -15.95
N LEU A 298 7.42 46.29 -16.01
CA LEU A 298 6.59 46.56 -14.84
C LEU A 298 6.53 45.38 -13.85
N MET A 299 6.46 44.14 -14.35
CA MET A 299 6.51 42.96 -13.49
C MET A 299 7.87 42.81 -12.81
N GLN A 300 8.95 43.13 -13.53
CA GLN A 300 10.31 43.10 -13.00
C GLN A 300 10.49 44.14 -11.88
N SER A 301 9.95 45.34 -12.11
CA SER A 301 9.98 46.44 -11.14
C SER A 301 9.23 46.08 -9.85
N ALA A 302 8.07 45.43 -9.98
CA ALA A 302 7.29 44.96 -8.84
C ALA A 302 8.05 43.94 -7.98
N LEU A 303 8.70 42.95 -8.60
CA LEU A 303 9.51 41.97 -7.86
C LEU A 303 10.69 42.63 -7.13
N ARG A 304 11.38 43.59 -7.76
CA ARG A 304 12.49 44.30 -7.11
C ARG A 304 12.07 45.05 -5.85
N GLU A 305 10.94 45.77 -5.90
CA GLU A 305 10.42 46.53 -4.77
C GLU A 305 10.11 45.62 -3.56
N ILE A 306 9.57 44.43 -3.81
CA ILE A 306 9.26 43.44 -2.77
C ILE A 306 10.56 42.90 -2.13
N ALA A 307 11.59 42.64 -2.93
CA ALA A 307 12.86 42.12 -2.43
C ALA A 307 13.59 43.07 -1.49
N GLU A 308 13.56 44.36 -1.82
CA GLU A 308 14.22 45.42 -1.04
C GLU A 308 13.58 45.60 0.33
N ARG A 309 12.25 45.40 0.44
CA ARG A 309 11.53 45.39 1.72
C ARG A 309 11.91 44.19 2.61
N GLU A 310 12.09 43.00 2.02
CA GLU A 310 12.38 41.74 2.73
C GLU A 310 13.82 41.61 3.24
N ARG A 311 14.81 42.13 2.49
CA ARG A 311 16.23 42.06 2.87
C ARG A 311 16.53 42.76 4.21
N LEU A 312 15.72 43.74 4.58
CA LEU A 312 15.80 44.45 5.86
C LEU A 312 15.23 43.66 7.06
N ILE A 313 14.42 42.61 6.81
CA ILE A 313 13.74 41.81 7.83
C ILE A 313 14.53 40.51 8.14
N SER A 314 15.14 39.87 7.14
CA SER A 314 15.75 38.54 7.28
C SER A 314 17.04 38.48 8.11
N ILE A 315 17.77 39.59 8.25
CA ILE A 315 19.05 39.63 8.99
C ILE A 315 18.82 39.47 10.50
N ASP A 316 17.72 40.01 11.02
CA ASP A 316 17.40 39.95 12.46
C ASP A 316 16.83 38.57 12.87
N GLU A 317 16.13 37.87 11.98
CA GLU A 317 15.50 36.56 12.27
C GLU A 317 16.51 35.41 12.39
N VAL A 318 17.53 35.35 11.53
CA VAL A 318 18.55 34.29 11.54
C VAL A 318 19.39 34.31 12.83
N VAL A 319 19.65 35.50 13.37
CA VAL A 319 20.39 35.66 14.63
C VAL A 319 19.56 35.15 15.81
N ILE A 320 18.26 35.43 15.79
CA ILE A 320 17.34 34.98 16.84
C ILE A 320 17.22 33.45 16.85
N ASP A 321 17.07 32.81 15.68
CA ASP A 321 16.97 31.34 15.61
C ASP A 321 18.22 30.63 16.14
N LYS A 322 19.41 31.17 15.86
CA LYS A 322 20.66 30.63 16.43
C LYS A 322 20.70 30.74 17.95
N LEU A 323 20.15 31.81 18.53
CA LEU A 323 20.05 31.97 19.98
C LEU A 323 19.05 30.98 20.59
N ILE A 324 17.92 30.75 19.91
CA ILE A 324 16.92 29.74 20.32
C ILE A 324 17.53 28.34 20.34
N SER A 325 18.18 27.93 19.24
CA SER A 325 18.88 26.64 19.14
C SER A 325 19.93 26.48 20.25
N ALA A 326 20.78 27.49 20.46
CA ALA A 326 21.83 27.43 21.49
C ALA A 326 21.28 27.35 22.93
N GLY A 327 20.12 27.97 23.19
CA GLY A 327 19.41 27.84 24.47
C GLY A 327 18.88 26.43 24.69
N LEU A 328 18.18 25.88 23.69
CA LEU A 328 17.63 24.53 23.72
C LEU A 328 18.71 23.44 23.85
N ASP A 329 19.90 23.65 23.31
CA ASP A 329 21.01 22.69 23.45
C ASP A 329 21.62 22.68 24.87
N ARG A 330 21.65 23.84 25.54
CA ARG A 330 22.31 24.00 26.84
C ARG A 330 21.40 23.74 28.02
N GLU A 331 20.23 24.35 28.02
CA GLU A 331 19.31 24.37 29.18
C GLU A 331 18.07 23.52 28.94
N LEU A 332 17.92 22.94 27.73
CA LEU A 332 16.74 22.17 27.28
C LEU A 332 15.44 23.00 27.19
N GLU A 333 15.50 24.29 27.50
CA GLU A 333 14.45 25.28 27.35
C GLU A 333 15.03 26.68 27.07
N ILE A 334 14.19 27.57 26.53
CA ILE A 334 14.52 28.99 26.37
C ILE A 334 13.26 29.85 26.54
N ALA A 335 13.40 30.99 27.22
CA ALA A 335 12.31 31.96 27.39
C ALA A 335 12.39 33.11 26.37
N ALA A 336 11.24 33.69 26.06
CA ALA A 336 11.15 34.86 25.18
C ALA A 336 11.95 36.06 25.72
N ASP A 337 12.08 36.17 27.05
CA ASP A 337 12.83 37.23 27.73
C ASP A 337 14.36 37.05 27.65
N ASP A 338 14.83 35.85 27.28
CA ASP A 338 16.26 35.57 27.05
C ASP A 338 16.74 36.09 25.69
N LEU A 339 15.80 36.39 24.78
CA LEU A 339 16.10 36.90 23.45
C LEU A 339 16.36 38.42 23.47
N PRO A 340 17.24 38.95 22.61
CA PRO A 340 17.59 40.37 22.55
C PRO A 340 16.52 41.23 21.84
N VAL A 341 15.25 40.93 22.06
CA VAL A 341 14.08 41.57 21.43
C VAL A 341 13.02 41.89 22.49
N SER A 342 11.94 42.57 22.10
CA SER A 342 10.82 42.78 23.02
C SER A 342 10.16 41.43 23.36
N PRO A 343 9.56 41.25 24.55
CA PRO A 343 8.91 39.99 24.93
C PRO A 343 7.87 39.52 23.91
N GLN A 344 7.10 40.45 23.31
CA GLN A 344 6.12 40.11 22.28
C GLN A 344 6.79 39.52 21.03
N VAL A 345 7.85 40.15 20.54
CA VAL A 345 8.62 39.66 19.38
C VAL A 345 9.32 38.34 19.71
N GLY A 346 9.81 38.18 20.94
CA GLY A 346 10.39 36.93 21.43
C GLY A 346 9.40 35.77 21.38
N ARG A 347 8.16 35.97 21.84
CA ARG A 347 7.10 34.94 21.77
C ARG A 347 6.82 34.49 20.34
N PHE A 348 6.72 35.44 19.41
CA PHE A 348 6.54 35.12 17.99
C PHE A 348 7.73 34.36 17.42
N ALA A 349 8.96 34.72 17.80
CA ALA A 349 10.15 34.01 17.36
C ALA A 349 10.19 32.56 17.86
N LEU A 350 9.82 32.31 19.13
CA LEU A 350 9.72 30.96 19.69
C LEU A 350 8.68 30.11 18.94
N ALA A 351 7.49 30.67 18.69
CA ALA A 351 6.43 29.98 17.95
C ALA A 351 6.84 29.68 16.50
N ARG A 352 7.50 30.63 15.83
CA ARG A 352 8.05 30.44 14.47
C ARG A 352 9.11 29.35 14.44
N TYR A 353 10.05 29.37 15.39
CA TYR A 353 11.11 28.36 15.47
C TYR A 353 10.54 26.96 15.68
N ALA A 354 9.56 26.80 16.58
CA ALA A 354 8.89 25.52 16.81
C ALA A 354 8.18 25.02 15.53
N SER A 355 7.46 25.90 14.83
CA SER A 355 6.78 25.58 13.58
C SER A 355 7.76 25.17 12.46
N ALA A 356 8.87 25.89 12.33
CA ALA A 356 9.91 25.59 11.33
C ALA A 356 10.68 24.29 11.61
N ASN A 357 10.61 23.77 12.84
CA ASN A 357 11.32 22.56 13.28
C ASN A 357 10.34 21.48 13.77
N SER A 358 9.27 21.23 13.01
CA SER A 358 8.20 20.29 13.37
C SER A 358 8.64 18.84 13.56
N ASN A 359 9.80 18.46 13.02
CA ASN A 359 10.40 17.13 13.22
C ASN A 359 10.99 16.94 14.62
N PHE A 360 11.18 18.03 15.37
CA PHE A 360 11.67 18.00 16.75
C PHE A 360 10.52 18.01 17.74
N ALA A 361 10.67 17.27 18.84
CA ALA A 361 9.72 17.18 19.94
C ALA A 361 9.75 18.48 20.78
N LEU A 362 9.31 19.59 20.20
CA LEU A 362 9.34 20.92 20.81
C LEU A 362 7.93 21.35 21.25
N ILE A 363 7.84 21.84 22.49
CA ILE A 363 6.59 22.33 23.08
C ILE A 363 6.75 23.79 23.42
N VAL A 364 5.88 24.62 22.85
CA VAL A 364 5.65 26.00 23.29
C VAL A 364 4.63 25.96 24.43
N ASP A 365 4.91 26.66 25.54
CA ASP A 365 3.96 26.77 26.64
C ASP A 365 2.67 27.52 26.23
N PRO A 366 1.55 27.37 26.95
CA PRO A 366 0.28 28.03 26.60
C PRO A 366 0.37 29.57 26.51
N GLY A 367 1.34 30.19 27.19
CA GLY A 367 1.59 31.63 27.17
C GLY A 367 2.46 32.12 26.02
N GLY A 368 3.04 31.21 25.23
CA GLY A 368 4.04 31.51 24.20
C GLY A 368 5.37 32.03 24.75
N THR A 369 5.59 31.97 26.07
CA THR A 369 6.72 32.58 26.77
C THR A 369 7.93 31.67 26.83
N ARG A 370 7.76 30.35 26.68
CA ARG A 370 8.85 29.38 26.69
C ARG A 370 8.70 28.35 25.60
N LEU A 371 9.86 27.91 25.09
CA LEU A 371 10.02 26.77 24.21
C LEU A 371 10.91 25.75 24.90
N ARG A 372 10.51 24.48 24.93
CA ARG A 372 11.26 23.39 25.57
C ARG A 372 11.13 22.08 24.80
N TRP A 373 12.06 21.15 25.04
CA TRP A 373 11.90 19.77 24.59
C TRP A 373 10.77 19.06 25.34
N GLN A 374 9.97 18.27 24.64
CA GLN A 374 8.93 17.42 25.21
C GLN A 374 9.55 16.44 26.21
N HIS A 375 10.57 15.70 25.77
CA HIS A 375 11.29 14.71 26.58
C HIS A 375 12.49 15.32 27.35
N HIS A 376 12.37 16.56 27.85
CA HIS A 376 13.45 17.27 28.53
C HIS A 376 14.06 16.50 29.73
N GLU A 377 13.27 15.73 30.49
CA GLU A 377 13.79 14.90 31.60
C GLU A 377 14.69 13.77 31.10
N VAL A 378 14.27 13.08 30.03
CA VAL A 378 15.03 12.01 29.38
C VAL A 378 16.32 12.57 28.76
N LEU A 379 16.24 13.71 28.07
CA LEU A 379 17.40 14.40 27.50
C LEU A 379 18.41 14.83 28.57
N ARG A 380 17.93 15.33 29.72
CA ARG A 380 18.80 15.66 30.86
C ARG A 380 19.50 14.41 31.42
N ALA A 381 18.80 13.28 31.47
CA ALA A 381 19.35 12.01 31.91
C ALA A 381 20.46 11.52 30.95
N PHE A 382 20.24 11.58 29.62
CA PHE A 382 21.27 11.26 28.64
C PHE A 382 22.48 12.22 28.68
N GLN A 383 22.26 13.53 28.84
CA GLN A 383 23.36 14.50 29.02
C GLN A 383 24.20 14.21 30.28
N THR A 384 23.56 13.68 31.33
CA THR A 384 24.26 13.25 32.54
C THR A 384 25.11 12.00 32.26
N LEU A 385 24.56 11.02 31.55
CA LEU A 385 25.28 9.82 31.11
C LEU A 385 26.47 10.13 30.20
N GLN A 386 26.37 11.11 29.30
CA GLN A 386 27.50 11.56 28.47
C GLN A 386 28.67 12.08 29.31
N ARG A 387 28.42 12.68 30.48
CA ARG A 387 29.47 13.16 31.40
C ARG A 387 30.04 12.03 32.26
N LYS A 388 29.19 11.09 32.67
CA LYS A 388 29.55 9.93 33.50
C LYS A 388 28.65 8.75 33.15
N PHE A 389 29.20 7.78 32.44
CA PHE A 389 28.45 6.60 32.01
C PHE A 389 28.30 5.59 33.15
N GLU A 390 27.06 5.24 33.47
CA GLU A 390 26.70 4.22 34.45
C GLU A 390 25.74 3.23 33.78
N HIS A 391 26.11 1.94 33.75
CA HIS A 391 25.41 0.93 32.96
C HIS A 391 23.95 0.75 33.36
N GLU A 392 23.65 0.64 34.66
CA GLU A 392 22.29 0.47 35.17
C GLU A 392 21.41 1.66 34.80
N ASN A 393 21.92 2.88 35.00
CA ASN A 393 21.19 4.10 34.62
C ASN A 393 20.92 4.15 33.12
N ALA A 394 21.89 3.76 32.27
CA ALA A 394 21.70 3.73 30.82
C ALA A 394 20.59 2.77 30.39
N VAL A 395 20.57 1.56 30.97
CA VAL A 395 19.51 0.58 30.75
C VAL A 395 18.15 1.15 31.17
N ASP A 396 18.05 1.69 32.38
CA ASP A 396 16.78 2.19 32.92
C ASP A 396 16.25 3.41 32.15
N ILE A 397 17.13 4.32 31.73
CA ILE A 397 16.73 5.52 30.96
C ILE A 397 16.14 5.11 29.60
N VAL A 398 16.82 4.22 28.86
CA VAL A 398 16.32 3.77 27.55
C VAL A 398 15.06 2.93 27.69
N ALA A 399 15.00 2.02 28.66
CA ALA A 399 13.82 1.21 28.92
C ALA A 399 12.59 2.06 29.23
N ASN A 400 12.72 3.05 30.12
CA ASN A 400 11.62 3.96 30.47
C ASN A 400 11.20 4.83 29.28
N TYR A 401 12.15 5.26 28.44
CA TYR A 401 11.84 6.04 27.24
C TYR A 401 11.07 5.23 26.20
N LEU A 402 11.35 3.92 26.09
CA LEU A 402 10.62 2.98 25.23
C LEU A 402 9.30 2.47 25.85
N GLY A 403 8.92 2.92 27.04
CA GLY A 403 7.70 2.46 27.73
C GLY A 403 7.80 1.06 28.34
N GLY A 404 9.00 0.51 28.50
CA GLY A 404 9.22 -0.85 28.96
C GLY A 404 8.93 -1.08 30.45
N ARG A 405 8.30 -2.22 30.77
CA ARG A 405 8.07 -2.69 32.14
C ARG A 405 9.10 -3.75 32.51
N GLU A 406 9.89 -3.50 33.56
CA GLU A 406 10.93 -4.44 34.00
C GLU A 406 10.31 -5.79 34.40
N ILE A 407 10.88 -6.88 33.87
CA ILE A 407 10.45 -8.26 34.17
C ILE A 407 11.44 -8.93 35.13
N VAL A 408 12.74 -8.93 34.77
CA VAL A 408 13.79 -9.65 35.50
C VAL A 408 15.14 -8.92 35.39
N VAL A 409 15.86 -8.83 36.51
CA VAL A 409 17.28 -8.42 36.55
C VAL A 409 18.16 -9.61 36.18
N VAL A 410 19.05 -9.45 35.21
CA VAL A 410 19.98 -10.52 34.83
C VAL A 410 21.29 -10.34 35.60
N GLU A 411 21.54 -11.18 36.60
CA GLU A 411 22.76 -11.10 37.42
C GLU A 411 24.02 -11.56 36.67
N GLY A 412 25.16 -10.88 36.90
CA GLY A 412 26.49 -11.41 36.64
C GLY A 412 27.22 -10.98 35.36
N SER A 413 26.75 -9.98 34.61
CA SER A 413 27.44 -9.48 33.41
C SER A 413 28.36 -8.28 33.69
N GLU A 414 29.47 -8.18 32.94
CA GLU A 414 30.35 -7.00 32.90
C GLU A 414 29.66 -5.73 32.32
N TYR A 415 28.40 -5.90 31.90
CA TYR A 415 27.49 -4.94 31.30
C TYR A 415 26.19 -4.97 32.11
N GLY A 416 25.59 -3.83 32.44
CA GLY A 416 24.27 -3.84 33.08
C GLY A 416 23.25 -4.38 32.09
N ALA A 417 22.49 -5.42 32.41
CA ALA A 417 21.50 -6.01 31.52
C ALA A 417 20.21 -6.41 32.27
N LYS A 418 19.06 -6.08 31.68
CA LYS A 418 17.73 -6.36 32.24
C LYS A 418 16.75 -6.77 31.14
N LEU A 419 15.73 -7.53 31.49
CA LEU A 419 14.62 -7.88 30.60
C LEU A 419 13.44 -6.94 30.82
N PHE A 420 12.87 -6.45 29.72
CA PHE A 420 11.71 -5.56 29.73
C PHE A 420 10.61 -6.09 28.82
N ASP A 421 9.36 -5.83 29.22
CA ASP A 421 8.16 -5.97 28.40
C ASP A 421 7.83 -4.61 27.77
N LEU A 422 7.89 -4.48 26.44
CA LEU A 422 7.59 -3.22 25.74
C LEU A 422 6.09 -3.00 25.50
N SER A 423 5.21 -3.95 25.87
CA SER A 423 3.74 -3.89 25.77
C SER A 423 3.11 -3.69 24.38
N GLU A 424 3.79 -3.05 23.42
CA GLU A 424 3.37 -2.84 22.02
C GLU A 424 4.54 -3.17 21.06
N GLY A 425 4.25 -3.84 19.93
CA GLY A 425 5.23 -4.25 18.89
C GLY A 425 5.41 -5.77 18.71
N VAL A 426 6.13 -6.18 17.65
CA VAL A 426 6.29 -7.59 17.22
C VAL A 426 7.05 -8.47 18.23
N HIS A 427 7.86 -7.85 19.11
CA HIS A 427 8.67 -8.54 20.11
C HIS A 427 8.41 -7.94 21.49
N GLN A 428 7.57 -8.62 22.28
CA GLN A 428 7.14 -8.14 23.60
C GLN A 428 8.27 -8.13 24.63
N ILE A 429 9.17 -9.12 24.62
CA ILE A 429 10.27 -9.21 25.58
C ILE A 429 11.61 -8.85 24.92
N VAL A 430 12.24 -7.78 25.42
CA VAL A 430 13.53 -7.28 24.93
C VAL A 430 14.56 -7.27 26.06
N CYS A 431 15.78 -7.73 25.77
CA CYS A 431 16.91 -7.59 26.67
C CYS A 431 17.62 -6.26 26.40
N ILE A 432 17.70 -5.36 27.38
CA ILE A 432 18.44 -4.10 27.25
C ILE A 432 19.71 -4.20 28.07
N ALA A 433 20.85 -4.00 27.42
CA ALA A 433 22.19 -4.05 27.99
C ALA A 433 22.94 -2.74 27.74
N ALA A 434 23.89 -2.38 28.60
CA ALA A 434 24.74 -1.21 28.42
C ALA A 434 26.22 -1.51 28.70
N LYS A 435 27.12 -0.93 27.88
CA LYS A 435 28.58 -1.06 27.98
C LYS A 435 29.31 0.27 27.84
N LEU A 436 30.26 0.54 28.73
CA LEU A 436 31.25 1.61 28.53
C LEU A 436 32.22 1.25 27.38
N GLY A 437 32.38 2.17 26.43
CA GLY A 437 33.29 2.04 25.29
C GLY A 437 32.57 1.78 23.97
N THR A 438 33.20 1.00 23.09
CA THR A 438 32.69 0.64 21.75
C THR A 438 32.16 -0.79 21.70
N VAL A 439 31.42 -1.12 20.64
CA VAL A 439 30.96 -2.48 20.34
C VAL A 439 32.05 -3.35 19.68
N ASN A 440 32.07 -4.64 20.01
CA ASN A 440 32.89 -5.66 19.35
C ASN A 440 32.12 -7.00 19.29
N VAL A 441 32.66 -7.98 18.56
CA VAL A 441 32.02 -9.29 18.35
C VAL A 441 31.77 -10.03 19.67
N GLU A 442 32.71 -9.98 20.61
CA GLU A 442 32.61 -10.71 21.88
C GLU A 442 31.44 -10.21 22.73
N VAL A 443 31.26 -8.88 22.80
CA VAL A 443 30.15 -8.26 23.53
C VAL A 443 28.82 -8.62 22.88
N LEU A 444 28.72 -8.57 21.55
CA LEU A 444 27.50 -8.96 20.83
C LEU A 444 27.12 -10.42 21.11
N GLN A 445 28.10 -11.33 21.10
CA GLN A 445 27.88 -12.75 21.42
C GLN A 445 27.44 -12.96 22.88
N GLN A 446 28.03 -12.23 23.82
CA GLN A 446 27.68 -12.33 25.24
C GLN A 446 26.26 -11.83 25.50
N VAL A 447 25.90 -10.64 24.99
CA VAL A 447 24.54 -10.08 25.11
C VAL A 447 23.52 -10.99 24.45
N SER A 448 23.81 -11.51 23.25
CA SER A 448 22.93 -12.42 22.53
C SER A 448 22.68 -13.72 23.29
N ARG A 449 23.73 -14.34 23.86
CA ARG A 449 23.58 -15.53 24.72
C ARG A 449 22.79 -15.20 25.97
N GLN A 450 23.06 -14.07 26.62
CA GLN A 450 22.38 -13.68 27.85
C GLN A 450 20.87 -13.48 27.61
N ALA A 451 20.50 -12.80 26.52
CA ALA A 451 19.11 -12.65 26.12
C ALA A 451 18.42 -14.02 25.88
N MET A 452 19.10 -14.93 25.18
CA MET A 452 18.58 -16.29 24.91
C MET A 452 18.31 -17.09 26.19
N HIS A 453 19.19 -17.02 27.19
CA HIS A 453 19.05 -17.77 28.44
C HIS A 453 18.02 -17.16 29.39
N SER A 454 17.69 -15.88 29.22
CA SER A 454 16.85 -15.15 30.17
C SER A 454 15.35 -15.24 29.83
N GLY A 455 14.97 -15.69 28.62
CA GLY A 455 13.56 -15.94 28.29
C GLY A 455 13.34 -16.67 26.96
N GLU A 456 12.45 -17.67 26.96
CA GLU A 456 12.13 -18.52 25.78
C GLU A 456 11.61 -17.74 24.55
N SER A 457 11.13 -16.51 24.75
CA SER A 457 10.55 -15.66 23.70
C SER A 457 11.40 -14.43 23.32
N CYS A 458 12.56 -14.20 23.95
CA CYS A 458 13.40 -13.03 23.65
C CYS A 458 14.15 -13.22 22.32
N ARG A 459 13.77 -12.45 21.29
CA ARG A 459 14.40 -12.49 19.96
C ARG A 459 15.23 -11.25 19.62
N ILE A 460 15.12 -10.20 20.43
CA ILE A 460 15.82 -8.93 20.26
C ILE A 460 16.50 -8.52 21.56
N ALA A 461 17.73 -8.03 21.44
CA ALA A 461 18.42 -7.30 22.49
C ALA A 461 18.86 -5.92 22.00
N VAL A 462 18.87 -4.92 22.89
CA VAL A 462 19.38 -3.57 22.65
C VAL A 462 20.64 -3.38 23.49
N LEU A 463 21.77 -3.08 22.83
CA LEU A 463 23.05 -2.78 23.46
C LEU A 463 23.34 -1.29 23.35
N ILE A 464 23.41 -0.60 24.49
CA ILE A 464 23.76 0.81 24.59
C ILE A 464 25.27 0.94 24.78
N VAL A 465 25.92 1.74 23.97
CA VAL A 465 27.36 2.01 24.06
C VAL A 465 27.64 3.50 24.31
N SER A 466 28.70 3.79 25.06
CA SER A 466 29.02 5.18 25.43
C SER A 466 29.76 5.96 24.33
N HIS A 467 30.39 5.27 23.37
CA HIS A 467 31.13 5.90 22.27
C HIS A 467 30.37 5.82 20.95
N ALA A 468 30.51 6.85 20.12
CA ALA A 468 29.90 6.91 18.80
C ALA A 468 30.26 5.70 17.93
N LEU A 469 29.27 5.19 17.19
CA LEU A 469 29.44 4.09 16.25
C LEU A 469 30.18 4.56 15.00
N SER A 470 31.35 3.97 14.74
CA SER A 470 32.08 4.18 13.49
C SER A 470 31.54 3.26 12.37
N GLU A 471 31.89 3.57 11.11
CA GLU A 471 31.60 2.65 9.98
C GLU A 471 32.17 1.25 10.20
N GLN A 472 33.31 1.13 10.87
CA GLN A 472 33.91 -0.17 11.21
C GLN A 472 33.03 -0.93 12.22
N ASN A 473 32.42 -0.23 13.18
CA ASN A 473 31.47 -0.85 14.12
C ASN A 473 30.20 -1.33 13.42
N ALA A 474 29.67 -0.55 12.47
CA ALA A 474 28.50 -0.94 11.69
C ALA A 474 28.72 -2.25 10.90
N ARG A 475 29.91 -2.42 10.30
CA ARG A 475 30.29 -3.69 9.63
C ARG A 475 30.37 -4.85 10.63
N VAL A 476 31.02 -4.64 11.78
CA VAL A 476 31.13 -5.67 12.82
C VAL A 476 29.76 -6.13 13.32
N ILE A 477 28.83 -5.19 13.56
CA ILE A 477 27.45 -5.51 13.95
C ILE A 477 26.80 -6.36 12.86
N SER A 478 26.81 -5.86 11.62
CA SER A 478 26.20 -6.52 10.46
C SER A 478 26.71 -7.95 10.25
N ASP A 479 28.03 -8.12 10.16
CA ASP A 479 28.67 -9.41 9.89
C ASP A 479 28.43 -10.42 11.03
N SER A 480 28.25 -9.93 12.26
CA SER A 480 28.02 -10.77 13.41
C SER A 480 26.57 -11.28 13.48
N GLN A 481 25.58 -10.52 13.03
CA GLN A 481 24.15 -10.85 13.22
C GLN A 481 23.80 -12.27 12.78
N VAL A 482 24.34 -12.72 11.64
CA VAL A 482 24.06 -14.05 11.06
C VAL A 482 24.42 -15.18 12.03
N ALA A 483 25.44 -15.01 12.86
CA ALA A 483 25.88 -16.01 13.84
C ALA A 483 25.23 -15.88 15.23
N LEU A 484 24.52 -14.78 15.51
CA LEU A 484 23.92 -14.53 16.82
C LEU A 484 22.56 -15.25 16.98
N PRO A 485 22.32 -15.97 18.10
CA PRO A 485 21.00 -16.59 18.38
C PRO A 485 19.85 -15.59 18.54
N VAL A 486 20.17 -14.43 19.12
CA VAL A 486 19.27 -13.29 19.33
C VAL A 486 19.85 -12.08 18.60
N THR A 487 19.01 -11.36 17.86
CA THR A 487 19.40 -10.13 17.14
C THR A 487 19.79 -9.04 18.14
N VAL A 488 20.96 -8.42 17.98
CA VAL A 488 21.44 -7.37 18.90
C VAL A 488 21.49 -6.03 18.16
N ILE A 489 20.59 -5.11 18.50
CA ILE A 489 20.59 -3.72 18.04
C ILE A 489 21.59 -2.94 18.90
N THR A 490 22.51 -2.20 18.29
CA THR A 490 23.44 -1.34 19.03
C THR A 490 23.09 0.12 18.86
N LEU A 491 22.97 0.86 19.97
CA LEU A 491 22.71 2.31 19.99
C LEU A 491 23.83 3.01 20.77
N ASP A 492 24.41 4.06 20.20
CA ASP A 492 25.26 4.97 20.96
C ASP A 492 24.45 6.07 21.65
N LEU A 493 25.07 6.77 22.60
CA LEU A 493 24.40 7.86 23.34
C LEU A 493 23.92 8.99 22.44
N ASP A 494 24.64 9.30 21.37
CA ASP A 494 24.27 10.38 20.44
C ASP A 494 23.01 10.01 19.66
N THR A 495 22.88 8.74 19.27
CA THR A 495 21.68 8.15 18.67
C THR A 495 20.51 8.17 19.65
N CYS A 496 20.73 7.79 20.91
CA CYS A 496 19.69 7.88 21.95
C CYS A 496 19.20 9.33 22.17
N ILE A 497 20.10 10.31 22.14
CA ILE A 497 19.75 11.73 22.25
C ILE A 497 18.99 12.20 21.00
N ALA A 498 19.41 11.77 19.81
CA ALA A 498 18.71 12.07 18.57
C ALA A 498 17.28 11.52 18.59
N PHE A 499 17.09 10.30 19.11
CA PHE A 499 15.77 9.70 19.30
C PHE A 499 14.90 10.57 20.21
N ALA A 500 15.41 10.92 21.41
CA ALA A 500 14.68 11.76 22.37
C ALA A 500 14.39 13.21 21.89
N ARG A 501 15.11 13.70 20.86
CA ARG A 501 14.84 14.99 20.20
C ARG A 501 13.79 14.88 19.08
N SER A 502 13.58 13.69 18.53
CA SER A 502 12.61 13.44 17.45
C SER A 502 11.17 13.55 17.96
N ASN A 503 10.27 14.08 17.13
CA ASN A 503 8.83 14.07 17.38
C ASN A 503 8.16 12.73 16.95
N ARG A 504 8.94 11.77 16.44
CA ARG A 504 8.49 10.42 16.07
C ARG A 504 8.39 9.53 17.30
N ASP A 505 7.58 8.47 17.21
CA ASP A 505 7.44 7.50 18.30
C ASP A 505 8.77 6.76 18.57
N PRO A 506 9.17 6.56 19.84
CA PRO A 506 10.41 5.84 20.16
C PRO A 506 10.46 4.42 19.59
N SER A 507 9.32 3.75 19.48
CA SER A 507 9.21 2.38 18.96
C SER A 507 9.47 2.33 17.46
N GLU A 508 8.99 3.32 16.71
CA GLU A 508 9.25 3.46 15.27
C GLU A 508 10.76 3.64 15.01
N LEU A 509 11.42 4.49 15.81
CA LEU A 509 12.86 4.73 15.71
C LEU A 509 13.69 3.47 16.04
N LEU A 510 13.24 2.69 17.03
CA LEU A 510 13.87 1.41 17.37
C LEU A 510 13.66 0.36 16.28
N GLN A 511 12.47 0.31 15.66
CA GLN A 511 12.20 -0.56 14.50
C GLN A 511 13.09 -0.20 13.31
N GLU A 512 13.26 1.09 13.02
CA GLU A 512 14.19 1.56 11.98
C GLU A 512 15.64 1.11 12.28
N ALA A 513 16.07 1.22 13.54
CA ALA A 513 17.38 0.73 13.96
C ALA A 513 17.50 -0.81 13.87
N LEU A 514 16.44 -1.55 14.17
CA LEU A 514 16.38 -3.01 14.02
C LEU A 514 16.54 -3.42 12.56
N LEU A 515 15.74 -2.85 11.66
CA LEU A 515 15.80 -3.13 10.23
C LEU A 515 17.19 -2.83 9.66
N ASN A 516 17.79 -1.72 10.06
CA ASN A 516 19.11 -1.30 9.59
C ASN A 516 20.28 -2.13 10.14
N GLN A 517 20.08 -2.90 11.21
CA GLN A 517 21.17 -3.62 11.88
C GLN A 517 21.00 -5.13 11.91
N SER A 518 19.85 -5.67 11.50
CA SER A 518 19.49 -7.09 11.66
C SER A 518 19.62 -7.91 10.38
N ASP A 519 19.62 -9.24 10.55
CA ASP A 519 19.34 -10.20 9.50
C ASP A 519 17.83 -10.49 9.53
N LEU A 520 17.10 -9.94 8.55
CA LEU A 520 15.62 -9.96 8.52
C LEU A 520 15.06 -11.37 8.43
N THR A 521 15.81 -12.32 7.88
CA THR A 521 15.39 -13.72 7.76
C THR A 521 15.14 -14.38 9.12
N LYS A 522 15.87 -13.95 10.18
CA LYS A 522 15.66 -14.43 11.56
C LYS A 522 14.43 -13.85 12.22
N LEU A 523 13.98 -12.70 11.72
CA LEU A 523 12.80 -11.99 12.19
C LEU A 523 11.56 -12.36 11.37
N SER A 524 11.69 -13.26 10.39
CA SER A 524 10.59 -13.71 9.54
C SER A 524 9.40 -14.12 10.40
N PRO A 525 8.23 -13.47 10.23
CA PRO A 525 7.02 -13.80 10.97
C PRO A 525 6.29 -14.98 10.33
N PHE A 526 6.69 -15.39 9.12
CA PHE A 526 6.10 -16.47 8.36
C PHE A 526 6.61 -17.82 8.85
N VAL A 527 5.69 -18.77 9.01
CA VAL A 527 5.94 -20.07 9.61
C VAL A 527 5.83 -21.15 8.54
N LEU A 528 6.99 -21.62 8.06
CA LEU A 528 7.08 -22.69 7.05
C LEU A 528 6.92 -24.10 7.65
N ARG A 529 7.09 -24.24 8.98
CA ARG A 529 7.02 -25.52 9.69
C ARG A 529 6.39 -25.34 11.07
N GLY A 530 5.46 -26.23 11.41
CA GLY A 530 4.76 -26.22 12.69
C GLY A 530 3.46 -25.42 12.64
N VAL A 531 2.84 -25.25 13.81
CA VAL A 531 1.54 -24.58 13.90
C VAL A 531 1.71 -23.07 13.88
N THR A 532 0.80 -22.41 13.17
CA THR A 532 0.75 -20.94 13.07
C THR A 532 0.47 -20.33 14.45
N PRO A 533 1.34 -19.43 14.95
CA PRO A 533 1.09 -18.67 16.16
C PRO A 533 -0.17 -17.81 16.03
N GLU A 534 -0.81 -17.49 17.16
CA GLU A 534 -2.05 -16.68 17.21
C GLU A 534 -1.93 -15.36 16.44
N ARG A 535 -0.77 -14.68 16.54
CA ARG A 535 -0.50 -13.41 15.83
C ARG A 535 -0.50 -13.51 14.29
N VAL A 536 -0.44 -14.72 13.73
CA VAL A 536 -0.45 -14.97 12.28
C VAL A 536 -1.69 -15.79 11.87
N PHE A 537 -2.72 -15.84 12.72
CA PHE A 537 -3.99 -16.51 12.44
C PHE A 537 -4.96 -15.54 11.77
N PHE A 538 -5.25 -15.76 10.48
CA PHE A 538 -6.04 -14.84 9.66
C PHE A 538 -7.21 -15.53 8.97
N GLY A 539 -8.37 -14.85 8.93
CA GLY A 539 -9.46 -15.14 8.00
C GLY A 539 -10.20 -16.45 8.27
N ARG A 540 -10.23 -16.88 9.54
CA ARG A 540 -10.87 -18.11 10.01
C ARG A 540 -11.91 -17.88 11.11
N GLU A 541 -12.31 -16.63 11.30
CA GLU A 541 -13.22 -16.20 12.35
C GLU A 541 -14.63 -16.77 12.14
N GLU A 542 -15.08 -16.88 10.89
CA GLU A 542 -16.38 -17.45 10.55
C GLU A 542 -16.43 -18.96 10.78
N GLU A 543 -15.38 -19.69 10.35
CA GLU A 543 -15.27 -21.14 10.59
C GLU A 543 -15.19 -21.45 12.08
N GLU A 544 -14.41 -20.67 12.85
CA GLU A 544 -14.33 -20.80 14.30
C GLU A 544 -15.68 -20.53 14.98
N ALA A 545 -16.37 -19.45 14.62
CA ALA A 545 -17.68 -19.15 15.16
C ALA A 545 -18.69 -20.28 14.85
N THR A 546 -18.64 -20.81 13.62
CA THR A 546 -19.47 -21.94 13.20
C THR A 546 -19.13 -23.22 13.97
N LEU A 547 -17.84 -23.46 14.25
CA LEU A 547 -17.37 -24.62 15.02
C LEU A 547 -17.93 -24.57 16.43
N LEU A 548 -17.76 -23.43 17.12
CA LEU A 548 -18.26 -23.19 18.46
C LEU A 548 -19.79 -23.34 18.53
N ALA A 549 -20.52 -22.74 17.58
CA ALA A 549 -21.99 -22.82 17.53
C ALA A 549 -22.48 -24.26 17.27
N THR A 550 -21.79 -25.01 16.41
CA THR A 550 -22.18 -26.38 16.07
C THR A 550 -21.95 -27.34 17.23
N LEU A 551 -20.84 -27.18 17.96
CA LEU A 551 -20.49 -28.00 19.12
C LEU A 551 -21.50 -27.90 20.27
N ALA A 552 -22.34 -26.86 20.28
CA ALA A 552 -23.48 -26.79 21.20
C ALA A 552 -24.51 -27.92 20.97
N THR A 553 -24.54 -28.56 19.80
CA THR A 553 -25.56 -29.58 19.47
C THR A 553 -25.03 -30.81 18.76
N ASN A 554 -23.96 -30.71 17.97
CA ASN A 554 -23.46 -31.78 17.11
C ASN A 554 -21.93 -31.83 17.10
N SER A 555 -21.40 -33.01 16.81
CA SER A 555 -19.97 -33.21 16.58
C SER A 555 -19.59 -32.69 15.19
N VAL A 556 -18.35 -32.24 15.02
CA VAL A 556 -17.85 -31.61 13.80
C VAL A 556 -16.70 -32.42 13.21
N ALA A 557 -16.68 -32.52 11.89
CA ALA A 557 -15.53 -33.02 11.16
C ALA A 557 -14.93 -31.86 10.34
N LEU A 558 -13.75 -31.40 10.73
CA LEU A 558 -12.95 -30.42 10.02
C LEU A 558 -12.22 -31.13 8.88
N LEU A 559 -12.66 -30.85 7.66
CA LEU A 559 -12.18 -31.50 6.45
C LEU A 559 -11.46 -30.46 5.59
N GLY A 560 -10.34 -30.84 4.99
CA GLY A 560 -9.63 -29.96 4.06
C GLY A 560 -8.26 -30.52 3.68
N GLY A 561 -7.66 -29.91 2.66
CA GLY A 561 -6.33 -30.26 2.18
C GLY A 561 -5.21 -30.12 3.22
N ARG A 562 -4.00 -30.54 2.83
CA ARG A 562 -2.80 -30.39 3.66
C ARG A 562 -2.48 -28.91 3.88
N ARG A 563 -2.07 -28.57 5.09
CA ARG A 563 -1.62 -27.20 5.47
C ARG A 563 -2.63 -26.09 5.17
N ILE A 564 -3.92 -26.41 5.09
CA ILE A 564 -5.01 -25.43 4.89
C ILE A 564 -5.37 -24.67 6.18
N GLY A 565 -4.83 -25.09 7.33
CA GLY A 565 -5.05 -24.47 8.65
C GLY A 565 -5.98 -25.25 9.59
N LYS A 566 -6.18 -26.57 9.38
CA LYS A 566 -7.01 -27.41 10.29
C LYS A 566 -6.50 -27.40 11.73
N THR A 567 -5.23 -27.77 11.92
CA THR A 567 -4.55 -27.77 13.23
C THR A 567 -4.54 -26.39 13.87
N SER A 568 -4.19 -25.34 13.09
CA SER A 568 -4.19 -23.96 13.59
C SER A 568 -5.57 -23.53 14.07
N LEU A 569 -6.65 -23.85 13.33
CA LEU A 569 -8.03 -23.59 13.76
C LEU A 569 -8.38 -24.36 15.03
N MET A 570 -8.06 -25.66 15.12
CA MET A 570 -8.35 -26.46 16.31
C MET A 570 -7.64 -25.95 17.56
N GLN A 571 -6.35 -25.59 17.45
CA GLN A 571 -5.58 -25.07 18.58
C GLN A 571 -6.06 -23.69 19.01
N HIS A 572 -6.35 -22.80 18.06
CA HIS A 572 -6.90 -21.48 18.36
C HIS A 572 -8.28 -21.59 19.04
N SER A 573 -9.14 -22.48 18.54
CA SER A 573 -10.45 -22.73 19.14
C SER A 573 -10.37 -23.40 20.52
N PHE A 574 -9.32 -24.17 20.80
CA PHE A 574 -9.15 -24.83 22.11
C PHE A 574 -9.18 -23.83 23.28
N ALA A 575 -8.52 -22.67 23.12
CA ALA A 575 -8.53 -21.62 24.14
C ALA A 575 -9.94 -21.01 24.32
N ARG A 576 -10.64 -20.75 23.21
CA ARG A 576 -11.98 -20.13 23.21
C ARG A 576 -13.09 -21.06 23.69
N LEU A 577 -12.94 -22.37 23.51
CA LEU A 577 -13.89 -23.38 24.00
C LEU A 577 -14.06 -23.30 25.53
N ARG A 578 -12.97 -23.06 26.28
CA ARG A 578 -13.05 -22.86 27.73
C ARG A 578 -13.88 -21.64 28.10
N SER A 579 -13.68 -20.53 27.39
CA SER A 579 -14.46 -19.30 27.59
C SER A 579 -15.96 -19.47 27.26
N ALA A 580 -16.31 -20.50 26.48
CA ALA A 580 -17.68 -20.84 26.11
C ALA A 580 -18.36 -21.88 27.05
N ASN A 581 -17.83 -22.11 28.26
CA ASN A 581 -18.30 -23.13 29.21
C ASN A 581 -18.28 -24.57 28.65
N LEU A 582 -17.30 -24.86 27.78
CA LEU A 582 -17.00 -26.20 27.31
C LEU A 582 -15.69 -26.67 27.94
N HIS A 583 -15.55 -27.99 28.12
CA HIS A 583 -14.36 -28.60 28.69
C HIS A 583 -13.59 -29.34 27.60
N PRO A 584 -12.66 -28.66 26.89
CA PRO A 584 -11.96 -29.24 25.74
C PRO A 584 -10.77 -30.11 26.17
N PHE A 585 -10.58 -31.22 25.46
CA PHE A 585 -9.41 -32.09 25.52
C PHE A 585 -8.86 -32.29 24.11
N PHE A 586 -7.55 -32.09 23.93
CA PHE A 586 -6.91 -32.14 22.62
C PHE A 586 -6.02 -33.37 22.50
N GLY A 587 -6.08 -34.07 21.37
CA GLY A 587 -5.23 -35.20 21.04
C GLY A 587 -4.71 -35.09 19.61
N ASP A 588 -3.38 -35.00 19.46
CA ASP A 588 -2.70 -35.08 18.17
C ASP A 588 -2.56 -36.54 17.74
N CYS A 589 -3.34 -36.95 16.73
CA CYS A 589 -3.36 -38.31 16.22
C CYS A 589 -2.39 -38.52 15.05
N GLN A 590 -1.49 -37.58 14.73
CA GLN A 590 -0.52 -37.73 13.65
C GLN A 590 0.39 -38.96 13.84
N VAL A 591 0.67 -39.31 15.11
CA VAL A 591 1.47 -40.49 15.50
C VAL A 591 0.62 -41.69 15.95
N VAL A 592 -0.71 -41.55 16.02
CA VAL A 592 -1.62 -42.58 16.50
C VAL A 592 -2.05 -43.46 15.33
N ARG A 593 -1.61 -44.72 15.35
CA ARG A 593 -1.88 -45.70 14.27
C ARG A 593 -2.81 -46.81 14.70
N THR A 594 -2.85 -47.11 16.00
CA THR A 594 -3.62 -48.21 16.59
C THR A 594 -4.41 -47.73 17.80
N TRP A 595 -5.33 -48.58 18.27
CA TRP A 595 -6.03 -48.35 19.54
C TRP A 595 -5.08 -48.27 20.74
N THR A 596 -4.03 -49.09 20.77
CA THR A 596 -3.01 -49.02 21.84
C THR A 596 -2.32 -47.65 21.86
N ASP A 597 -1.96 -47.10 20.70
CA ASP A 597 -1.37 -45.77 20.60
C ASP A 597 -2.35 -44.69 21.09
N PHE A 598 -3.64 -44.82 20.77
CA PHE A 598 -4.68 -43.93 21.27
C PHE A 598 -4.80 -44.01 22.80
N GLY A 599 -4.76 -45.23 23.36
CA GLY A 599 -4.73 -45.46 24.81
C GLY A 599 -3.56 -44.73 25.49
N GLN A 600 -2.37 -44.81 24.90
CA GLN A 600 -1.18 -44.09 25.40
C GLN A 600 -1.35 -42.57 25.30
N LEU A 601 -1.94 -42.08 24.20
CA LEU A 601 -2.23 -40.66 24.03
C LEU A 601 -3.16 -40.16 25.14
N VAL A 602 -4.28 -40.85 25.40
CA VAL A 602 -5.25 -40.36 26.40
C VAL A 602 -4.67 -40.41 27.82
N ILE A 603 -3.87 -41.43 28.15
CA ILE A 603 -3.16 -41.48 29.45
C ILE A 603 -2.22 -40.28 29.57
N ARG A 604 -1.40 -40.02 28.55
CA ARG A 604 -0.36 -38.98 28.58
C ARG A 604 -0.94 -37.56 28.55
N GLU A 605 -1.83 -37.29 27.59
CA GLU A 605 -2.32 -35.93 27.32
C GLU A 605 -3.51 -35.56 28.22
N TRP A 606 -4.36 -36.53 28.57
CA TRP A 606 -5.59 -36.28 29.34
C TRP A 606 -5.51 -36.82 30.77
N GLY A 607 -4.44 -37.52 31.14
CA GLY A 607 -4.24 -38.02 32.50
C GLY A 607 -5.33 -38.97 32.97
N VAL A 608 -5.88 -39.80 32.07
CA VAL A 608 -6.91 -40.80 32.41
C VAL A 608 -6.28 -42.13 32.78
N GLU A 609 -6.96 -42.90 33.62
CA GLU A 609 -6.51 -44.24 34.01
C GLU A 609 -7.21 -45.31 33.18
N LEU A 610 -6.44 -46.27 32.66
CA LEU A 610 -6.93 -47.45 31.94
C LEU A 610 -6.48 -48.71 32.69
N GLU A 611 -7.43 -49.62 32.96
CA GLU A 611 -7.16 -50.88 33.68
C GLU A 611 -6.42 -51.92 32.82
N LYS A 612 -6.52 -51.79 31.49
CA LYS A 612 -6.00 -52.70 30.46
C LYS A 612 -5.70 -51.91 29.17
N ASP A 613 -5.19 -52.61 28.15
CA ASP A 613 -5.04 -52.05 26.82
C ASP A 613 -6.37 -51.49 26.30
N PHE A 614 -6.31 -50.29 25.72
CA PHE A 614 -7.49 -49.55 25.27
C PHE A 614 -8.26 -50.33 24.21
N VAL A 615 -9.56 -50.47 24.43
CA VAL A 615 -10.55 -50.85 23.40
C VAL A 615 -11.62 -49.75 23.28
N PRO A 616 -12.28 -49.59 22.11
CA PRO A 616 -13.25 -48.53 21.86
C PRO A 616 -14.31 -48.32 22.95
N SER A 617 -14.83 -49.41 23.53
CA SER A 617 -15.84 -49.35 24.60
C SER A 617 -15.36 -48.57 25.84
N ASP A 618 -14.04 -48.51 26.08
CA ASP A 618 -13.45 -47.81 27.21
C ASP A 618 -13.59 -46.29 27.09
N LEU A 619 -13.90 -45.75 25.90
CA LEU A 619 -14.21 -44.33 25.68
C LEU A 619 -15.34 -43.82 26.60
N PHE A 620 -16.32 -44.67 26.94
CA PHE A 620 -17.37 -44.28 27.89
C PHE A 620 -16.80 -44.03 29.29
N SER A 621 -15.89 -44.90 29.75
CA SER A 621 -15.20 -44.74 31.03
C SER A 621 -14.32 -43.49 31.01
N ILE A 622 -13.54 -43.30 29.94
CA ILE A 622 -12.71 -42.11 29.75
C ILE A 622 -13.57 -40.84 29.83
N VAL A 623 -14.65 -40.73 29.06
CA VAL A 623 -15.53 -39.55 29.09
C VAL A 623 -16.12 -39.31 30.48
N ASN A 624 -16.49 -40.36 31.21
CA ASN A 624 -16.97 -40.22 32.59
C ASN A 624 -15.88 -39.69 33.54
N GLN A 625 -14.65 -40.16 33.42
CA GLN A 625 -13.51 -39.63 34.18
C GLN A 625 -13.25 -38.16 33.85
N LEU A 626 -13.36 -37.76 32.57
CA LEU A 626 -13.19 -36.37 32.16
C LEU A 626 -14.31 -35.47 32.69
N ARG A 627 -15.57 -35.93 32.63
CA ARG A 627 -16.74 -35.23 33.19
C ARG A 627 -16.66 -35.08 34.71
N ALA A 628 -16.03 -36.00 35.43
CA ALA A 628 -15.86 -35.87 36.87
C ALA A 628 -14.98 -34.66 37.27
N ARG A 629 -14.22 -34.10 36.32
CA ARG A 629 -13.30 -32.96 36.54
C ARG A 629 -13.96 -31.59 36.39
N GLY A 630 -15.20 -31.52 35.91
CA GLY A 630 -15.91 -30.26 35.72
C GLY A 630 -17.39 -30.44 35.36
N SER A 631 -18.23 -29.45 35.65
CA SER A 631 -19.67 -29.49 35.34
C SER A 631 -20.01 -29.14 33.89
N GLU A 632 -19.00 -28.70 33.13
CA GLU A 632 -19.11 -28.27 31.73
C GLU A 632 -19.23 -29.48 30.80
N ARG A 633 -19.68 -29.23 29.56
CA ARG A 633 -19.79 -30.29 28.56
C ARG A 633 -18.40 -30.64 28.01
N VAL A 634 -18.07 -31.93 28.02
CA VAL A 634 -16.79 -32.43 27.46
C VAL A 634 -16.79 -32.31 25.94
N VAL A 635 -15.71 -31.74 25.41
CA VAL A 635 -15.41 -31.69 23.98
C VAL A 635 -14.07 -32.34 23.75
N ILE A 636 -14.01 -33.31 22.84
CA ILE A 636 -12.78 -34.03 22.50
C ILE A 636 -12.36 -33.65 21.09
N LEU A 637 -11.20 -33.03 20.96
CA LEU A 637 -10.58 -32.59 19.71
C LEU A 637 -9.51 -33.61 19.33
N LEU A 638 -9.70 -34.28 18.19
CA LEU A 638 -8.77 -35.29 17.67
C LEU A 638 -8.27 -34.83 16.30
N ASP A 639 -7.01 -34.41 16.26
CA ASP A 639 -6.38 -33.88 15.04
C ASP A 639 -5.72 -35.00 14.23
N GLU A 640 -5.79 -34.94 12.90
CA GLU A 640 -5.21 -35.91 11.96
C GLU A 640 -5.58 -37.39 12.23
N ILE A 641 -6.87 -37.68 12.43
CA ILE A 641 -7.40 -39.00 12.84
C ILE A 641 -7.32 -40.10 11.75
N ASP A 642 -6.97 -39.72 10.52
CA ASP A 642 -7.09 -40.59 9.33
C ASP A 642 -6.34 -41.92 9.46
N GLN A 643 -5.15 -41.94 10.09
CA GLN A 643 -4.37 -43.17 10.27
C GLN A 643 -5.08 -44.17 11.20
N LEU A 644 -5.64 -43.69 12.32
CA LEU A 644 -6.39 -44.52 13.25
C LEU A 644 -7.65 -45.09 12.59
N LEU A 645 -8.40 -44.27 11.85
CA LEU A 645 -9.62 -44.74 11.16
C LEU A 645 -9.33 -45.75 10.05
N ASP A 646 -8.20 -45.59 9.35
CA ASP A 646 -7.80 -46.53 8.32
C ASP A 646 -7.50 -47.90 8.92
N TRP A 647 -6.77 -47.94 10.04
CA TRP A 647 -6.49 -49.15 10.80
C TRP A 647 -7.76 -49.77 11.41
N ASP A 648 -8.60 -48.98 12.09
CA ASP A 648 -9.88 -49.38 12.72
C ASP A 648 -10.86 -50.05 11.73
N SER A 649 -10.71 -49.75 10.44
CA SER A 649 -11.53 -50.33 9.38
C SER A 649 -10.98 -51.61 8.75
N ARG A 650 -9.69 -51.90 8.93
CA ARG A 650 -9.00 -53.05 8.33
C ARG A 650 -8.59 -54.13 9.33
N HIS A 651 -8.59 -53.80 10.62
CA HIS A 651 -8.18 -54.72 11.67
C HIS A 651 -9.13 -55.93 11.75
N GLU A 652 -8.55 -57.14 11.75
CA GLU A 652 -9.30 -58.41 11.64
C GLU A 652 -9.75 -58.98 12.99
N GLU A 653 -9.25 -58.45 14.12
CA GLU A 653 -9.46 -59.07 15.44
C GLU A 653 -10.84 -58.82 16.05
N ASP A 654 -11.69 -57.98 15.46
CA ASP A 654 -13.03 -57.67 15.96
C ASP A 654 -14.17 -58.10 15.03
N GLU A 655 -15.29 -58.52 15.65
CA GLU A 655 -16.52 -58.86 14.95
C GLU A 655 -17.21 -57.63 14.32
N VAL A 656 -16.82 -56.40 14.71
CA VAL A 656 -17.47 -55.15 14.32
C VAL A 656 -16.45 -54.15 13.74
N PRO A 657 -16.44 -53.91 12.41
CA PRO A 657 -15.59 -52.88 11.82
C PRO A 657 -16.01 -51.47 12.28
N GLU A 658 -15.02 -50.58 12.37
CA GLU A 658 -15.18 -49.17 12.75
C GLU A 658 -15.65 -48.94 14.20
N ALA A 659 -15.21 -49.81 15.13
CA ALA A 659 -15.69 -49.82 16.51
C ALA A 659 -15.34 -48.52 17.27
N PHE A 660 -14.18 -47.90 17.00
CA PHE A 660 -13.80 -46.61 17.59
C PHE A 660 -14.83 -45.53 17.27
N PHE A 661 -15.09 -45.35 15.98
CA PHE A 661 -15.92 -44.27 15.48
C PHE A 661 -17.41 -44.50 15.80
N ARG A 662 -17.85 -45.76 15.90
CA ARG A 662 -19.21 -46.12 16.36
C ARG A 662 -19.42 -45.75 17.83
N THR A 663 -18.39 -45.96 18.65
CA THR A 663 -18.43 -45.59 20.06
C THR A 663 -18.50 -44.08 20.24
N CYS A 664 -17.68 -43.31 19.52
CA CYS A 664 -17.77 -41.85 19.49
C CYS A 664 -19.19 -41.35 19.13
N ARG A 665 -19.82 -41.96 18.12
CA ARG A 665 -21.20 -41.64 17.72
C ARG A 665 -22.19 -41.87 18.86
N SER A 666 -22.11 -43.03 19.52
CA SER A 666 -23.01 -43.35 20.64
C SER A 666 -22.85 -42.35 21.79
N ILE A 667 -21.61 -42.00 22.15
CA ILE A 667 -21.31 -41.01 23.20
C ILE A 667 -21.91 -39.64 22.85
N SER A 668 -21.78 -39.21 21.59
CA SER A 668 -22.33 -37.94 21.13
C SER A 668 -23.86 -37.92 21.14
N GLN A 669 -24.51 -39.00 20.70
CA GLN A 669 -25.98 -39.10 20.68
C GLN A 669 -26.59 -39.15 22.08
N GLN A 670 -25.87 -39.73 23.05
CA GLN A 670 -26.25 -39.71 24.46
C GLN A 670 -25.97 -38.36 25.15
N GLY A 671 -25.37 -37.40 24.44
CA GLY A 671 -25.05 -36.07 24.97
C GLY A 671 -23.90 -36.06 25.99
N LEU A 672 -23.12 -37.13 26.09
CA LEU A 672 -22.06 -37.28 27.10
C LEU A 672 -20.83 -36.43 26.77
N ALA A 673 -20.46 -36.36 25.48
CA ALA A 673 -19.39 -35.51 24.97
C ALA A 673 -19.70 -35.10 23.51
N GLN A 674 -18.98 -34.12 22.97
CA GLN A 674 -18.95 -33.84 21.53
C GLN A 674 -17.53 -34.00 21.00
N PHE A 675 -17.42 -34.29 19.71
CA PHE A 675 -16.15 -34.54 19.06
C PHE A 675 -15.87 -33.51 17.97
N VAL A 676 -14.62 -33.10 17.86
CA VAL A 676 -14.07 -32.42 16.69
C VAL A 676 -13.02 -33.35 16.10
N PHE A 677 -13.25 -33.85 14.90
CA PHE A 677 -12.26 -34.64 14.17
C PHE A 677 -11.65 -33.80 13.07
N SER A 678 -10.33 -33.85 12.92
CA SER A 678 -9.64 -33.33 11.75
C SER A 678 -9.04 -34.50 10.96
N GLY A 679 -9.08 -34.37 9.64
CA GLY A 679 -8.46 -35.31 8.72
C GLY A 679 -8.62 -34.85 7.28
N GLU A 680 -8.17 -35.69 6.36
CA GLU A 680 -8.11 -35.36 4.95
C GLU A 680 -9.01 -36.30 4.13
N ARG A 681 -8.60 -37.57 3.95
CA ARG A 681 -9.21 -38.47 2.97
C ARG A 681 -10.06 -39.55 3.63
N THR A 682 -9.55 -40.21 4.66
CA THR A 682 -10.20 -41.39 5.25
C THR A 682 -11.52 -40.97 5.89
N ILE A 683 -11.49 -39.96 6.76
CA ILE A 683 -12.68 -39.43 7.41
C ILE A 683 -13.69 -38.85 6.39
N ALA A 684 -13.22 -38.14 5.36
CA ALA A 684 -14.08 -37.55 4.33
C ALA A 684 -14.88 -38.63 3.58
N LYS A 685 -14.22 -39.71 3.14
CA LYS A 685 -14.87 -40.84 2.48
C LYS A 685 -15.94 -41.49 3.38
N ARG A 686 -15.63 -41.67 4.67
CA ARG A 686 -16.57 -42.27 5.64
C ARG A 686 -17.78 -41.39 5.92
N ILE A 687 -17.62 -40.06 5.89
CA ILE A 687 -18.72 -39.11 6.09
C ILE A 687 -19.58 -38.96 4.82
N TRP A 688 -18.99 -39.12 3.63
CA TRP A 688 -19.70 -38.98 2.36
C TRP A 688 -20.38 -40.26 1.86
N ASP A 689 -20.08 -41.42 2.45
CA ASP A 689 -20.67 -42.69 2.08
C ASP A 689 -21.99 -42.91 2.83
N PRO A 690 -23.15 -42.97 2.14
CA PRO A 690 -24.45 -43.22 2.78
C PRO A 690 -24.57 -44.61 3.43
N SER A 691 -23.73 -45.56 3.02
CA SER A 691 -23.68 -46.90 3.60
C SER A 691 -22.82 -46.98 4.87
N SER A 692 -22.04 -45.92 5.12
CA SER A 692 -21.20 -45.81 6.30
C SER A 692 -22.06 -45.63 7.56
N PRO A 693 -21.77 -46.35 8.65
CA PRO A 693 -22.30 -46.12 9.99
C PRO A 693 -22.08 -44.69 10.52
N HIS A 694 -21.26 -43.89 9.84
CA HIS A 694 -20.88 -42.53 10.20
C HIS A 694 -21.55 -41.46 9.34
N TRP A 695 -22.38 -41.88 8.37
CA TRP A 695 -23.30 -41.00 7.68
C TRP A 695 -24.20 -40.27 8.70
N ASN A 696 -24.20 -38.93 8.66
CA ASN A 696 -24.88 -38.04 9.62
C ASN A 696 -24.40 -38.09 11.09
N PHE A 697 -23.21 -38.65 11.39
CA PHE A 697 -22.64 -38.54 12.74
C PHE A 697 -22.10 -37.12 13.00
N CYS A 698 -21.19 -36.65 12.15
CA CYS A 698 -20.58 -35.33 12.27
C CYS A 698 -21.15 -34.37 11.23
N ARG A 699 -21.19 -33.09 11.56
CA ARG A 699 -21.39 -32.02 10.57
C ARG A 699 -20.06 -31.79 9.86
N PRO A 700 -19.97 -32.01 8.54
CA PRO A 700 -18.74 -31.71 7.81
C PRO A 700 -18.57 -30.19 7.71
N MET A 701 -17.39 -29.72 8.06
CA MET A 701 -16.97 -28.34 7.89
C MET A 701 -15.74 -28.35 6.98
N MET A 702 -15.92 -27.89 5.74
CA MET A 702 -14.87 -27.85 4.74
C MET A 702 -14.05 -26.57 4.92
N LEU A 703 -12.78 -26.70 5.30
CA LEU A 703 -11.83 -25.59 5.30
C LEU A 703 -11.33 -25.39 3.87
N ARG A 704 -11.71 -24.25 3.27
CA ARG A 704 -11.26 -23.83 1.94
C ARG A 704 -10.08 -22.87 2.06
N GLN A 705 -9.54 -22.43 0.92
CA GLN A 705 -8.54 -21.35 0.87
C GLN A 705 -9.07 -20.07 1.54
N LEU A 706 -8.16 -19.20 1.95
CA LEU A 706 -8.51 -17.89 2.50
C LEU A 706 -9.24 -17.05 1.46
N THR A 707 -9.95 -16.01 1.92
CA THR A 707 -10.48 -14.98 1.03
C THR A 707 -9.35 -14.09 0.52
N GLN A 708 -9.59 -13.34 -0.57
CA GLN A 708 -8.58 -12.40 -1.09
C GLN A 708 -8.16 -11.35 -0.05
N ALA A 709 -9.11 -10.86 0.76
CA ALA A 709 -8.82 -9.93 1.83
C ALA A 709 -7.93 -10.56 2.92
N ALA A 710 -8.28 -11.77 3.37
CA ALA A 710 -7.49 -12.49 4.38
C ALA A 710 -6.10 -12.90 3.87
N ALA A 711 -5.99 -13.30 2.60
CA ALA A 711 -4.71 -13.59 1.96
C ALA A 711 -3.83 -12.34 1.87
N GLY A 712 -4.43 -11.18 1.54
CA GLY A 712 -3.77 -9.88 1.57
C GLY A 712 -3.28 -9.51 2.98
N ALA A 713 -4.12 -9.66 3.99
CA ALA A 713 -3.76 -9.40 5.39
C ALA A 713 -2.62 -10.30 5.88
N LEU A 714 -2.69 -11.61 5.60
CA LEU A 714 -1.68 -12.60 5.97
C LEU A 714 -0.29 -12.25 5.42
N ILE A 715 -0.19 -11.61 4.25
CA ILE A 715 1.10 -11.14 3.72
C ILE A 715 1.45 -9.74 4.24
N SER A 716 0.51 -8.79 4.22
CA SER A 716 0.84 -7.38 4.44
C SER A 716 1.03 -7.02 5.91
N GLU A 717 0.19 -7.53 6.82
CA GLU A 717 0.25 -7.14 8.23
C GLU A 717 1.56 -7.57 8.90
N PRO A 718 2.08 -8.80 8.68
CA PRO A 718 3.36 -9.19 9.26
C PRO A 718 4.54 -8.39 8.70
N LEU A 719 4.53 -8.04 7.40
CA LEU A 719 5.58 -7.22 6.78
C LEU A 719 5.57 -5.78 7.31
N VAL A 720 4.39 -5.15 7.37
CA VAL A 720 4.23 -3.80 7.94
C VAL A 720 4.57 -3.80 9.42
N GLY A 721 4.20 -4.85 10.16
CA GLY A 721 4.56 -5.01 11.57
C GLY A 721 6.07 -5.08 11.80
N LEU A 722 6.84 -5.62 10.86
CA LEU A 722 8.30 -5.58 10.88
C LEU A 722 8.89 -4.21 10.47
N GLY A 723 8.06 -3.27 10.03
CA GLY A 723 8.49 -1.98 9.47
C GLY A 723 8.92 -2.05 8.01
N ILE A 724 8.64 -3.16 7.30
CA ILE A 724 8.90 -3.29 5.87
C ILE A 724 7.77 -2.58 5.12
N SER A 725 8.13 -1.56 4.33
CA SER A 725 7.15 -0.82 3.54
C SER A 725 6.65 -1.66 2.36
N ILE A 726 5.41 -1.42 1.91
CA ILE A 726 4.82 -2.15 0.79
C ILE A 726 4.40 -1.14 -0.27
N ASP A 727 5.00 -1.25 -1.45
CA ASP A 727 4.58 -0.50 -2.63
C ASP A 727 3.23 -1.06 -3.10
N ASN A 728 2.21 -0.21 -3.04
CA ASN A 728 0.85 -0.50 -3.49
C ASN A 728 0.31 -1.85 -2.95
N ILE A 729 -0.09 -1.86 -1.67
CA ILE A 729 -0.67 -3.03 -0.98
C ILE A 729 -1.72 -3.79 -1.84
N PRO A 730 -2.69 -3.11 -2.51
CA PRO A 730 -3.64 -3.79 -3.40
C PRO A 730 -3.00 -4.62 -4.52
N GLU A 731 -1.90 -4.15 -5.12
CA GLU A 731 -1.20 -4.88 -6.20
C GLU A 731 -0.44 -6.08 -5.66
N VAL A 732 0.27 -5.94 -4.54
CA VAL A 732 0.95 -7.06 -3.87
C VAL A 732 -0.06 -8.13 -3.44
N ALA A 733 -1.16 -7.74 -2.79
CA ALA A 733 -2.21 -8.67 -2.39
C ALA A 733 -2.83 -9.38 -3.61
N LYS A 734 -3.01 -8.68 -4.73
CA LYS A 734 -3.50 -9.28 -5.97
C LYS A 734 -2.48 -10.26 -6.59
N ALA A 735 -1.19 -9.93 -6.58
CA ALA A 735 -0.14 -10.81 -7.10
C ALA A 735 -0.05 -12.10 -6.27
N VAL A 736 -0.06 -11.99 -4.95
CA VAL A 736 -0.11 -13.13 -4.02
C VAL A 736 -1.36 -13.97 -4.26
N TRP A 737 -2.54 -13.34 -4.35
CA TRP A 737 -3.80 -14.04 -4.62
C TRP A 737 -3.77 -14.79 -5.95
N THR A 738 -3.33 -14.14 -7.02
CA THR A 738 -3.28 -14.74 -8.37
C THR A 738 -2.28 -15.90 -8.44
N THR A 739 -1.29 -15.92 -7.55
CA THR A 739 -0.27 -16.99 -7.53
C THR A 739 -0.65 -18.14 -6.61
N THR A 740 -1.41 -17.88 -5.55
CA THR A 740 -1.67 -18.85 -4.47
C THR A 740 -3.12 -19.29 -4.34
N ASP A 741 -4.04 -18.62 -5.03
CA ASP A 741 -5.50 -18.76 -4.90
C ASP A 741 -5.98 -18.79 -3.42
N GLY A 742 -5.24 -18.11 -2.53
CA GLY A 742 -5.53 -18.01 -1.10
C GLY A 742 -5.00 -19.14 -0.22
N HIS A 743 -4.12 -20.01 -0.71
CA HIS A 743 -3.58 -21.10 0.09
C HIS A 743 -2.62 -20.59 1.18
N PRO A 744 -2.91 -20.78 2.49
CA PRO A 744 -2.11 -20.20 3.59
C PRO A 744 -0.62 -20.57 3.52
N GLU A 745 -0.31 -21.84 3.28
CA GLU A 745 1.08 -22.31 3.18
C GLU A 745 1.87 -21.56 2.10
N LEU A 746 1.32 -21.41 0.90
CA LEU A 746 2.02 -20.80 -0.21
C LEU A 746 2.20 -19.29 0.01
N ILE A 747 1.25 -18.64 0.68
CA ILE A 747 1.38 -17.24 1.09
C ILE A 747 2.54 -17.10 2.09
N GLN A 748 2.66 -18.02 3.04
CA GLN A 748 3.78 -18.02 4.00
C GLN A 748 5.13 -18.28 3.32
N VAL A 749 5.18 -19.20 2.34
CA VAL A 749 6.38 -19.43 1.51
C VAL A 749 6.77 -18.17 0.74
N ILE A 750 5.80 -17.48 0.13
CA ILE A 750 6.05 -16.20 -0.55
C ILE A 750 6.56 -15.16 0.43
N GLY A 751 5.92 -15.01 1.59
CA GLY A 751 6.33 -14.05 2.61
C GLY A 751 7.77 -14.25 3.08
N ASP A 752 8.16 -15.49 3.33
CA ASP A 752 9.54 -15.83 3.72
C ASP A 752 10.56 -15.55 2.60
N GLY A 753 10.20 -15.91 1.35
CA GLY A 753 11.02 -15.62 0.18
C GLY A 753 11.20 -14.13 -0.07
N VAL A 754 10.15 -13.33 0.12
CA VAL A 754 10.21 -11.87 -0.03
C VAL A 754 11.09 -11.24 1.05
N ILE A 755 10.99 -11.71 2.31
CA ILE A 755 11.89 -11.24 3.38
C ILE A 755 13.35 -11.53 3.02
N SER A 756 13.62 -12.72 2.47
CA SER A 756 14.96 -13.09 2.01
C SER A 756 15.45 -12.15 0.90
N LEU A 757 14.61 -11.81 -0.09
CA LEU A 757 14.95 -10.84 -1.13
C LEU A 757 15.21 -9.44 -0.57
N VAL A 758 14.39 -8.97 0.37
CA VAL A 758 14.56 -7.65 1.01
C VAL A 758 15.86 -7.62 1.82
N ASN A 759 16.20 -8.71 2.51
CA ASN A 759 17.43 -8.83 3.29
C ASN A 759 18.71 -8.72 2.42
N GLU A 760 18.63 -9.08 1.14
CA GLU A 760 19.74 -8.98 0.18
C GLU A 760 19.88 -7.59 -0.47
N ARG A 761 18.88 -6.70 -0.32
CA ARG A 761 18.90 -5.34 -0.90
C ARG A 761 19.71 -4.36 -0.05
N SER A 762 19.97 -3.18 -0.62
CA SER A 762 20.49 -2.06 0.16
C SER A 762 19.51 -1.71 1.28
N ARG A 763 20.03 -1.38 2.46
CA ARG A 763 19.23 -1.05 3.65
C ARG A 763 18.45 0.25 3.55
N ASP A 764 18.76 1.08 2.55
CA ASP A 764 17.98 2.28 2.22
C ASP A 764 16.68 1.94 1.46
N ASP A 765 16.48 0.67 1.09
CA ASP A 765 15.44 0.21 0.16
C ASP A 765 14.61 -0.96 0.73
N VAL A 766 14.11 -0.78 1.96
CA VAL A 766 13.30 -1.78 2.69
C VAL A 766 11.83 -1.69 2.27
N PHE A 767 11.57 -2.12 1.04
CA PHE A 767 10.20 -2.21 0.52
C PHE A 767 9.93 -3.49 -0.27
N VAL A 768 8.65 -3.84 -0.34
CA VAL A 768 8.12 -4.98 -1.11
C VAL A 768 7.19 -4.47 -2.19
N SER A 769 7.37 -4.96 -3.41
CA SER A 769 6.53 -4.66 -4.57
C SER A 769 5.88 -5.93 -5.15
N ALA A 770 4.92 -5.75 -6.06
CA ALA A 770 4.31 -6.88 -6.77
C ALA A 770 5.33 -7.66 -7.63
N ASN A 771 6.38 -6.99 -8.13
CA ASN A 771 7.47 -7.64 -8.86
C ASN A 771 8.26 -8.61 -7.98
N ASP A 772 8.36 -8.35 -6.68
CA ASP A 772 9.10 -9.23 -5.75
C ASP A 772 8.38 -10.56 -5.58
N ILE A 773 7.05 -10.53 -5.60
CA ILE A 773 6.22 -11.74 -5.63
C ILE A 773 6.51 -12.56 -6.90
N GLU A 774 6.63 -11.91 -8.05
CA GLU A 774 6.96 -12.57 -9.32
C GLU A 774 8.36 -13.20 -9.27
N VAL A 775 9.35 -12.51 -8.70
CA VAL A 775 10.72 -13.03 -8.55
C VAL A 775 10.77 -14.27 -7.65
N VAL A 776 10.09 -14.24 -6.50
CA VAL A 776 10.03 -15.39 -5.56
C VAL A 776 9.32 -16.60 -6.16
N THR A 777 8.38 -16.37 -7.07
CA THR A 777 7.50 -17.43 -7.60
C THR A 777 7.95 -17.97 -8.97
N SER A 778 8.82 -17.25 -9.67
CA SER A 778 9.31 -17.62 -11.01
C SER A 778 10.54 -18.53 -10.98
N ASN A 779 10.46 -19.63 -10.22
CA ASN A 779 11.51 -20.64 -10.13
C ASN A 779 10.91 -22.06 -9.98
N TYR A 780 11.77 -23.07 -10.18
CA TYR A 780 11.34 -24.47 -10.13
C TYR A 780 10.96 -24.90 -8.71
N GLU A 781 11.70 -24.43 -7.71
CA GLU A 781 11.50 -24.75 -6.30
C GLU A 781 10.09 -24.35 -5.83
N PHE A 782 9.63 -23.14 -6.18
CA PHE A 782 8.28 -22.69 -5.89
C PHE A 782 7.23 -23.50 -6.66
N ALA A 783 7.48 -23.81 -7.94
CA ALA A 783 6.56 -24.63 -8.74
C ALA A 783 6.40 -26.06 -8.17
N GLU A 784 7.49 -26.65 -7.67
CA GLU A 784 7.49 -27.93 -6.96
C GLU A 784 6.67 -27.82 -5.66
N GLN A 785 6.99 -26.86 -4.80
CA GLN A 785 6.27 -26.61 -3.54
C GLN A 785 4.76 -26.35 -3.77
N TYR A 786 4.41 -25.61 -4.82
CA TYR A 786 3.03 -25.33 -5.22
C TYR A 786 2.27 -26.62 -5.55
N LEU A 787 2.82 -27.45 -6.43
CA LEU A 787 2.20 -28.71 -6.83
C LEU A 787 2.13 -29.72 -5.69
N GLU A 788 3.18 -29.83 -4.86
CA GLU A 788 3.17 -30.69 -3.68
C GLU A 788 2.09 -30.27 -2.67
N THR A 789 1.91 -28.97 -2.49
CA THR A 789 0.90 -28.42 -1.57
C THR A 789 -0.52 -28.73 -2.03
N TYR A 790 -0.84 -28.42 -3.29
CA TYR A 790 -2.20 -28.64 -3.83
C TYR A 790 -2.51 -30.11 -4.09
N TRP A 791 -1.59 -30.86 -4.70
CA TRP A 791 -1.83 -32.28 -4.90
C TRP A 791 -1.81 -33.05 -3.60
N GLY A 792 -0.94 -32.73 -2.63
CA GLY A 792 -0.92 -33.42 -1.34
C GLY A 792 -0.99 -34.95 -1.48
N GLN A 793 -2.08 -35.55 -1.01
CA GLN A 793 -2.33 -37.00 -1.09
C GLN A 793 -3.13 -37.45 -2.34
N ALA A 794 -3.28 -36.58 -3.34
CA ALA A 794 -3.99 -36.87 -4.57
C ALA A 794 -3.41 -38.09 -5.26
N ASN A 795 -4.27 -39.08 -5.52
CA ASN A 795 -3.90 -40.30 -6.21
C ASN A 795 -3.67 -40.04 -7.73
N PRO A 796 -3.14 -41.01 -8.49
CA PRO A 796 -2.87 -40.82 -9.91
C PRO A 796 -4.08 -40.39 -10.74
N LEU A 797 -5.28 -40.88 -10.40
CA LEU A 797 -6.52 -40.51 -11.07
C LEU A 797 -6.89 -39.05 -10.78
N GLU A 798 -6.84 -38.61 -9.52
CA GLU A 798 -7.11 -37.24 -9.10
C GLU A 798 -6.14 -36.25 -9.74
N ARG A 799 -4.85 -36.60 -9.81
CA ARG A 799 -3.84 -35.80 -10.53
C ARG A 799 -4.18 -35.70 -12.02
N ALA A 800 -4.51 -36.81 -12.68
CA ALA A 800 -4.89 -36.80 -14.08
C ALA A 800 -6.15 -35.95 -14.34
N VAL A 801 -7.19 -36.12 -13.51
CA VAL A 801 -8.44 -35.33 -13.59
C VAL A 801 -8.15 -33.84 -13.35
N SER A 802 -7.30 -33.49 -12.38
CA SER A 802 -6.94 -32.09 -12.11
C SER A 802 -6.29 -31.39 -13.29
N ILE A 803 -5.46 -32.10 -14.06
CA ILE A 803 -4.83 -31.56 -15.27
C ILE A 803 -5.88 -31.36 -16.37
N MET A 804 -6.85 -32.27 -16.49
CA MET A 804 -7.93 -32.16 -17.48
C MET A 804 -8.89 -31.01 -17.20
N LEU A 805 -9.06 -30.62 -15.93
CA LEU A 805 -9.88 -29.47 -15.51
C LEU A 805 -9.36 -28.12 -16.04
N LEU A 806 -8.10 -28.05 -16.48
CA LEU A 806 -7.53 -26.85 -17.13
C LEU A 806 -8.13 -26.58 -18.53
N SER A 807 -8.89 -27.53 -19.08
CA SER A 807 -9.69 -27.32 -20.30
C SER A 807 -10.99 -26.57 -20.00
N VAL A 808 -11.75 -26.21 -21.04
CA VAL A 808 -13.11 -25.62 -20.91
C VAL A 808 -13.98 -26.49 -19.99
N PRO A 809 -14.86 -25.91 -19.14
CA PRO A 809 -15.75 -26.65 -18.24
C PRO A 809 -16.57 -27.71 -18.98
N GLN A 810 -16.59 -28.94 -18.44
CA GLN A 810 -17.16 -30.10 -19.12
C GLN A 810 -17.90 -31.03 -18.16
N PRO A 811 -18.87 -31.82 -18.66
CA PRO A 811 -19.58 -32.82 -17.86
C PRO A 811 -18.70 -34.04 -17.57
N THR A 812 -19.04 -34.80 -16.51
CA THR A 812 -18.35 -36.03 -16.07
C THR A 812 -18.08 -37.03 -17.19
N THR A 813 -19.03 -37.18 -18.12
CA THR A 813 -18.95 -38.11 -19.26
C THR A 813 -17.83 -37.78 -20.24
N GLU A 814 -17.49 -36.51 -20.39
CA GLU A 814 -16.44 -36.06 -21.30
C GLU A 814 -15.04 -36.28 -20.70
N PHE A 815 -14.90 -36.20 -19.36
CA PHE A 815 -13.67 -36.58 -18.67
C PHE A 815 -13.34 -38.06 -18.86
N LEU A 816 -14.34 -38.95 -18.76
CA LEU A 816 -14.17 -40.39 -19.02
C LEU A 816 -13.65 -40.65 -20.44
N ARG A 817 -14.27 -39.99 -21.43
CA ARG A 817 -13.85 -40.10 -22.84
C ARG A 817 -12.41 -39.65 -23.03
N LYS A 818 -12.01 -38.50 -22.46
CA LYS A 818 -10.64 -37.99 -22.58
C LYS A 818 -9.62 -38.87 -21.86
N LEU A 819 -9.88 -39.32 -20.64
CA LEU A 819 -8.96 -40.19 -19.88
C LEU A 819 -8.68 -41.50 -20.61
N SER A 820 -9.70 -42.09 -21.23
CA SER A 820 -9.53 -43.31 -22.03
C SER A 820 -8.59 -43.11 -23.23
N ASN A 821 -8.59 -41.93 -23.87
CA ASN A 821 -7.66 -41.61 -24.97
C ASN A 821 -6.20 -41.52 -24.50
N PHE A 822 -5.96 -41.18 -23.22
CA PHE A 822 -4.64 -41.19 -22.61
C PHE A 822 -4.29 -42.55 -21.96
N GLY A 823 -5.15 -43.56 -22.08
CA GLY A 823 -4.93 -44.90 -21.53
C GLY A 823 -5.20 -45.02 -20.03
N VAL A 824 -5.94 -44.08 -19.44
CA VAL A 824 -6.42 -44.14 -18.05
C VAL A 824 -7.87 -44.64 -18.06
N PHE A 825 -8.10 -45.83 -17.51
CA PHE A 825 -9.42 -46.46 -17.43
C PHE A 825 -10.00 -46.30 -16.02
N SER A 826 -11.19 -45.71 -15.91
CA SER A 826 -11.88 -45.45 -14.65
C SER A 826 -13.39 -45.52 -14.85
N SER A 827 -14.16 -45.76 -13.78
CA SER A 827 -15.62 -45.73 -13.82
C SER A 827 -16.17 -44.32 -13.55
N GLU A 828 -17.43 -44.06 -13.91
CA GLU A 828 -18.10 -42.79 -13.59
C GLU A 828 -18.14 -42.50 -12.07
N PRO A 829 -18.44 -43.47 -11.18
CA PRO A 829 -18.31 -43.28 -9.74
C PRO A 829 -16.91 -42.86 -9.28
N ASP A 830 -15.85 -43.43 -9.89
CA ASP A 830 -14.47 -43.08 -9.53
C ASP A 830 -14.13 -41.63 -9.88
N ILE A 831 -14.63 -41.14 -11.03
CA ILE A 831 -14.45 -39.75 -11.43
C ILE A 831 -15.22 -38.80 -10.51
N VAL A 832 -16.47 -39.13 -10.17
CA VAL A 832 -17.25 -38.31 -9.23
C VAL A 832 -16.55 -38.28 -7.85
N SER A 833 -16.00 -39.40 -7.39
CA SER A 833 -15.23 -39.46 -6.15
C SER A 833 -13.96 -38.61 -6.24
N ALA A 834 -13.21 -38.69 -7.35
CA ALA A 834 -12.03 -37.89 -7.59
C ALA A 834 -12.35 -36.38 -7.60
N LEU A 835 -13.42 -35.97 -8.28
CA LEU A 835 -13.86 -34.57 -8.34
C LEU A 835 -14.25 -34.02 -6.96
N ARG A 836 -14.94 -34.81 -6.12
CA ARG A 836 -15.23 -34.43 -4.73
C ARG A 836 -13.96 -34.24 -3.89
N MET A 837 -12.96 -35.10 -4.07
CA MET A 837 -11.65 -34.93 -3.41
C MET A 837 -10.92 -33.68 -3.92
N LEU A 838 -10.98 -33.40 -5.21
CA LEU A 838 -10.39 -32.20 -5.80
C LEU A 838 -11.10 -30.91 -5.34
N GLU A 839 -12.41 -30.94 -5.10
CA GLU A 839 -13.14 -29.82 -4.45
C GLU A 839 -12.69 -29.62 -3.00
N LEU A 840 -12.49 -30.70 -2.24
CA LEU A 840 -11.96 -30.66 -0.88
C LEU A 840 -10.55 -30.03 -0.83
N TYR A 841 -9.72 -30.33 -1.83
CA TYR A 841 -8.40 -29.72 -1.99
C TYR A 841 -8.47 -28.31 -2.59
N GLY A 842 -9.66 -27.85 -2.99
CA GLY A 842 -9.91 -26.58 -3.65
C GLY A 842 -9.18 -26.44 -4.99
N ILE A 843 -8.98 -27.55 -5.70
CA ILE A 843 -8.49 -27.58 -7.08
C ILE A 843 -9.65 -27.40 -8.08
N ALA A 844 -10.81 -27.96 -7.74
CA ALA A 844 -12.01 -27.93 -8.58
C ALA A 844 -13.14 -27.11 -7.93
N ASP A 845 -13.99 -26.51 -8.76
CA ASP A 845 -15.30 -26.00 -8.35
C ASP A 845 -16.38 -26.54 -9.30
N GLN A 846 -17.54 -26.86 -8.73
CA GLN A 846 -18.75 -27.22 -9.46
C GLN A 846 -19.60 -25.98 -9.76
N ASP A 847 -19.96 -25.81 -11.03
CA ASP A 847 -20.91 -24.81 -11.50
C ASP A 847 -22.05 -25.49 -12.30
N SER A 848 -23.05 -24.72 -12.70
CA SER A 848 -24.21 -25.10 -13.51
C SER A 848 -23.88 -25.84 -14.82
N VAL A 849 -22.68 -25.66 -15.36
CA VAL A 849 -22.21 -26.25 -16.64
C VAL A 849 -21.35 -27.52 -16.43
N GLY A 850 -20.88 -27.79 -15.21
CA GLY A 850 -19.99 -28.91 -14.90
C GLY A 850 -18.88 -28.52 -13.91
N TYR A 851 -17.73 -29.18 -14.01
CA TYR A 851 -16.57 -28.90 -13.16
C TYR A 851 -15.54 -28.05 -13.90
N ALA A 852 -14.94 -27.09 -13.19
CA ALA A 852 -13.89 -26.21 -13.69
C ALA A 852 -12.68 -26.19 -12.74
N ALA A 853 -11.50 -25.89 -13.28
CA ALA A 853 -10.33 -25.60 -12.46
C ALA A 853 -10.53 -24.27 -11.72
N ARG A 854 -10.27 -24.28 -10.41
CA ARG A 854 -10.28 -23.08 -9.57
C ARG A 854 -8.94 -22.35 -9.59
N LEU A 855 -7.85 -23.10 -9.81
CA LEU A 855 -6.49 -22.62 -9.58
C LEU A 855 -5.91 -21.90 -10.78
N SER A 856 -5.65 -20.60 -10.64
CA SER A 856 -5.20 -19.74 -11.72
C SER A 856 -3.73 -19.96 -12.08
N TRP A 857 -2.87 -20.25 -11.10
CA TRP A 857 -1.43 -20.48 -11.31
C TRP A 857 -1.06 -21.94 -11.62
N PHE A 858 -2.00 -22.87 -11.50
CA PHE A 858 -1.76 -24.31 -11.65
C PHE A 858 -1.25 -24.70 -13.05
N HIS A 859 -1.74 -24.04 -14.10
CA HIS A 859 -1.19 -24.23 -15.45
C HIS A 859 0.28 -23.77 -15.55
N THR A 860 0.62 -22.64 -14.93
CA THR A 860 1.99 -22.09 -14.89
C THR A 860 2.94 -23.05 -14.17
N ALA A 861 2.52 -23.60 -13.02
CA ALA A 861 3.31 -24.60 -12.29
C ALA A 861 3.67 -25.81 -13.17
N LEU A 862 2.72 -26.32 -13.96
CA LEU A 862 2.95 -27.46 -14.85
C LEU A 862 3.92 -27.15 -16.00
N GLN A 863 4.09 -25.88 -16.41
CA GLN A 863 5.03 -25.52 -17.47
C GLN A 863 6.49 -25.81 -17.07
N TYR A 864 6.83 -25.69 -15.78
CA TYR A 864 8.15 -26.07 -15.24
C TYR A 864 8.45 -27.57 -15.40
N TYR A 865 7.41 -28.39 -15.64
CA TYR A 865 7.50 -29.83 -15.86
C TYR A 865 7.30 -30.23 -17.33
N GLY A 866 7.35 -29.28 -18.26
CA GLY A 866 7.15 -29.51 -19.70
C GLY A 866 5.69 -29.43 -20.16
N GLY A 867 4.81 -28.88 -19.32
CA GLY A 867 3.40 -28.62 -19.63
C GLY A 867 2.45 -29.77 -19.31
N SER A 868 1.15 -29.46 -19.33
CA SER A 868 0.06 -30.36 -18.94
C SER A 868 0.09 -31.73 -19.61
N ASP A 869 0.33 -31.79 -20.93
CA ASP A 869 0.33 -33.04 -21.69
C ASP A 869 1.52 -33.95 -21.33
N ALA A 870 2.69 -33.36 -21.07
CA ALA A 870 3.89 -34.10 -20.69
C ALA A 870 3.73 -34.74 -19.31
N VAL A 871 3.18 -33.98 -18.36
CA VAL A 871 2.89 -34.45 -17.01
C VAL A 871 1.78 -35.52 -17.02
N LEU A 872 0.70 -35.30 -17.76
CA LEU A 872 -0.38 -36.28 -17.92
C LEU A 872 0.14 -37.59 -18.53
N SER A 873 0.99 -37.51 -19.55
CA SER A 873 1.62 -38.67 -20.18
C SER A 873 2.54 -39.45 -19.22
N ARG A 874 3.21 -38.77 -18.29
CA ARG A 874 4.02 -39.42 -17.23
C ARG A 874 3.13 -40.20 -16.27
N PHE A 875 2.02 -39.62 -15.81
CA PHE A 875 1.08 -40.32 -14.92
C PHE A 875 0.36 -41.48 -15.62
N ALA A 876 -0.01 -41.31 -16.89
CA ALA A 876 -0.62 -42.37 -17.69
C ALA A 876 0.33 -43.57 -17.93
N LYS A 877 1.65 -43.33 -18.01
CA LYS A 877 2.65 -44.41 -18.09
C LYS A 877 2.86 -45.13 -16.75
N GLY A 878 2.78 -44.41 -15.63
CA GLY A 878 2.88 -44.99 -14.29
C GLY A 878 1.67 -45.85 -13.89
N ALA A 879 0.47 -45.54 -14.39
CA ALA A 879 -0.76 -46.30 -14.11
C ALA A 879 -0.88 -47.64 -14.88
N LYS A 880 0.08 -47.96 -15.77
CA LYS A 880 0.17 -49.27 -16.45
C LYS A 880 0.97 -50.31 -15.65
N GLY A 881 1.52 -49.94 -14.50
CA GLY A 881 2.35 -50.78 -13.61
C GLY A 881 1.55 -51.39 -12.49
#